data_AF-A0A2M6VSB7-F1
#
_entry.id   AF-A0A2M6VSB7-F1
#
_cell.length_a   1.000
_cell.length_b   1.000
_cell.length_c   1.000
_cell.angle_alpha   90.00
_cell.angle_beta   90.00
_cell.angle_gamma   90.00
#
_symmetry.space_group_name_H-M   'P 1'
#
loop_
_entity.id
_entity.type
_entity.pdbx_description
1 polymer ?
#
loop_
_entity_poly.entity_id
_entity_poly.type
_entity_poly.pdbx_seq_one_letter_code
_entity_poly.pdbx_strand_id
1 'polypeptide(L)'
;MSSDHHHWVIQADGLSKTYRLYDRPHHRLLQSLAGERRRYYREFSALQNVSFQLQRGETLGIIGANGAGKSTLLQLLCGTLEPSAGQVQVQGRIAALLELGAGFNPEFTGRENLTINAAILGLTPRQIDERTEDIIAFADIGDFIDHPVKTYSSGMYVRLAFSVAVHVDPQILIVDEALAVGDALFQFKCMSRMRRMLDDGVSLLFTSHDISAIKALCQRTLWLEKGQTRMLGATPEVTRAYDQDWVLRANEAQGQTSAADQAQLPANTSGTRAVEILSAHWGTNGLLGSQARVNYGDTLQLCVRARVHQPCRQLVLSYHVKNKQNQNVIGGHTACEPALYERDWQPGDIFDVAFRIPVQWHAGDYALTLLVASIGDVQHYSDVVFHDWQDQLATVSVVPRQHFPLSDMVEPAQSVSVTAQAPWVIIDDFFPHLLTGFRVAEYNAHLHTFGQLQIMSTLSDFSEQYAPYQALYPDHARRVSSYVPERLAGAELAYITFLNNAHAYLDDLTRHGVPFVLNLYPGGGLGLGDAESDRKLLRVLASPLLKDIVVTQPVVERYLAQLAQTHALTLPPVHMVQGVVVNPDYFDPGLTRHGPRYGQGKDPLDICFVAESYMPGAANKGFPEFMVAMQNLADLPQLRVHVVGGGYTPADLDVLGLQQRIKYHGRLPTAQLRAFYGQMDLIISPNRPGQLHAGNFDGFPTGACVEAALCEVAIMATDALQQNPGYVDQQSIFLLDHDGEPVPEQIERMVRHLAAHPEQLNQVASACQRLTRTLYAPERQIATRQAILRKAAS
;
A
#
# COMPACT_ATOMS: atom_id res chain seq x y z
N MET A 1 37.09 10.91 -55.43
CA MET A 1 36.91 11.10 -53.99
C MET A 1 35.42 10.97 -53.68
N SER A 2 35.02 9.79 -53.22
CA SER A 2 33.76 9.48 -52.52
C SER A 2 34.09 8.15 -51.84
N SER A 3 34.62 8.22 -50.62
CA SER A 3 34.83 7.06 -49.77
C SER A 3 33.65 7.04 -48.80
N ASP A 4 32.55 6.46 -49.26
CA ASP A 4 31.45 6.04 -48.37
C ASP A 4 32.03 5.03 -47.39
N HIS A 5 32.37 5.49 -46.19
CA HIS A 5 32.78 4.63 -45.10
C HIS A 5 31.64 3.66 -44.79
N HIS A 6 31.72 2.45 -45.33
CA HIS A 6 30.76 1.38 -45.10
C HIS A 6 30.81 1.00 -43.60
N HIS A 7 29.77 1.37 -42.86
CA HIS A 7 29.71 1.27 -41.39
C HIS A 7 29.18 -0.10 -40.88
N TRP A 8 29.07 -1.10 -41.76
CA TRP A 8 28.49 -2.41 -41.47
C TRP A 8 29.52 -3.45 -41.05
N VAL A 9 29.10 -4.39 -40.20
CA VAL A 9 29.89 -5.56 -39.75
C VAL A 9 29.37 -6.88 -40.33
N ILE A 10 28.09 -6.94 -40.73
CA ILE A 10 27.53 -8.05 -41.52
C ILE A 10 26.71 -7.44 -42.66
N GLN A 11 26.91 -7.95 -43.88
CA GLN A 11 26.06 -7.69 -45.03
C GLN A 11 25.61 -9.02 -45.65
N ALA A 12 24.30 -9.25 -45.65
CA ALA A 12 23.63 -10.36 -46.33
C ALA A 12 22.88 -9.82 -47.55
N ASP A 13 23.15 -10.39 -48.72
CA ASP A 13 22.57 -9.97 -50.00
C ASP A 13 21.98 -11.17 -50.75
N GLY A 14 20.66 -11.24 -50.77
CA GLY A 14 19.87 -12.24 -51.50
C GLY A 14 20.07 -13.67 -51.00
N LEU A 15 20.38 -13.86 -49.71
CA LEU A 15 20.74 -15.17 -49.16
C LEU A 15 19.59 -16.18 -49.33
N SER A 16 19.91 -17.30 -49.97
CA SER A 16 18.98 -18.39 -50.21
C SER A 16 19.64 -19.73 -49.89
N LYS A 17 18.89 -20.66 -49.29
CA LYS A 17 19.36 -22.01 -48.98
C LYS A 17 18.29 -23.05 -49.29
N THR A 18 18.66 -24.00 -50.15
CA THR A 18 17.79 -25.09 -50.57
C THR A 18 18.44 -26.44 -50.25
N TYR A 19 17.70 -27.29 -49.54
CA TYR A 19 18.07 -28.66 -49.21
C TYR A 19 17.41 -29.64 -50.17
N ARG A 20 18.15 -30.67 -50.57
CA ARG A 20 17.62 -31.81 -51.33
C ARG A 20 17.24 -32.91 -50.35
N LEU A 21 15.94 -33.14 -50.18
CA LEU A 21 15.40 -34.18 -49.32
C LEU A 21 15.17 -35.44 -50.16
N TYR A 22 15.79 -36.56 -49.75
CA TYR A 22 15.65 -37.86 -50.39
C TYR A 22 14.77 -38.76 -49.53
N ASP A 23 13.72 -39.36 -50.10
CA ASP A 23 12.81 -40.25 -49.35
C ASP A 23 13.50 -41.55 -48.88
N ARG A 24 14.55 -41.98 -49.60
CA ARG A 24 15.33 -43.18 -49.28
C ARG A 24 16.82 -42.92 -49.50
N PRO A 25 17.73 -43.47 -48.68
CA PRO A 25 19.18 -43.24 -48.82
C PRO A 25 19.74 -43.56 -50.22
N HIS A 26 19.26 -44.63 -50.87
CA HIS A 26 19.71 -45.02 -52.22
C HIS A 26 19.23 -44.09 -53.33
N HIS A 27 18.22 -43.23 -53.09
CA HIS A 27 17.82 -42.20 -54.06
C HIS A 27 18.94 -41.17 -54.30
N ARG A 28 19.85 -40.97 -53.35
CA ARG A 28 21.04 -40.12 -53.54
C ARG A 28 21.99 -40.69 -54.61
N LEU A 29 22.15 -42.02 -54.64
CA LEU A 29 22.93 -42.72 -55.65
C LEU A 29 22.22 -42.73 -57.01
N LEU A 30 20.91 -42.99 -57.02
CA LEU A 30 20.13 -42.90 -58.26
C LEU A 30 20.15 -41.48 -58.86
N GLN A 31 20.13 -40.45 -58.01
CA GLN A 31 20.23 -39.06 -58.44
C GLN A 31 21.59 -38.72 -59.05
N SER A 32 22.69 -39.24 -58.52
CA SER A 32 24.02 -39.00 -59.10
C SER A 32 24.19 -39.69 -60.46
N LEU A 33 23.52 -40.83 -60.68
CA LEU A 33 23.57 -41.57 -61.95
C LEU A 33 22.59 -41.04 -63.01
N ALA A 34 21.41 -40.57 -62.61
CA ALA A 34 20.37 -40.11 -63.53
C ALA A 34 20.57 -38.66 -64.02
N GLY A 35 21.44 -37.89 -63.38
CA GLY A 35 21.65 -36.46 -63.69
C GLY A 35 20.35 -35.66 -63.58
N GLU A 36 20.13 -34.69 -64.48
CA GLU A 36 18.91 -33.88 -64.50
C GLU A 36 17.70 -34.57 -65.15
N ARG A 37 17.87 -35.77 -65.73
CA ARG A 37 16.82 -36.46 -66.49
C ARG A 37 15.66 -36.94 -65.60
N ARG A 38 15.94 -37.24 -64.34
CA ARG A 38 14.95 -37.61 -63.31
C ARG A 38 15.38 -37.07 -61.96
N ARG A 39 14.43 -36.45 -61.24
CA ARG A 39 14.62 -35.95 -59.88
C ARG A 39 14.14 -37.00 -58.88
N TYR A 40 15.07 -37.55 -58.11
CA TYR A 40 14.84 -38.50 -57.01
C TYR A 40 14.82 -37.82 -55.63
N TYR A 41 14.80 -36.48 -55.62
CA TYR A 41 14.73 -35.65 -54.42
C TYR A 41 13.62 -34.62 -54.55
N ARG A 42 13.12 -34.16 -53.40
CA ARG A 42 12.30 -32.95 -53.29
C ARG A 42 13.14 -31.80 -52.76
N GLU A 43 12.89 -30.59 -53.24
CA GLU A 43 13.58 -29.39 -52.77
C GLU A 43 12.83 -28.79 -51.58
N PHE A 44 13.57 -28.46 -50.54
CA PHE A 44 13.08 -27.72 -49.39
C PHE A 44 13.88 -26.44 -49.26
N SER A 45 13.25 -25.30 -49.53
CA SER A 45 13.92 -24.00 -49.38
C SER A 45 13.77 -23.49 -47.97
N ALA A 46 14.87 -23.52 -47.21
CA ALA A 46 14.92 -23.04 -45.84
C ALA A 46 15.05 -21.52 -45.75
N LEU A 47 15.74 -20.89 -46.72
CA LEU A 47 15.82 -19.44 -46.89
C LEU A 47 15.67 -19.07 -48.37
N GLN A 48 15.06 -17.92 -48.63
CA GLN A 48 14.75 -17.41 -49.96
C GLN A 48 14.95 -15.88 -49.97
N ASN A 49 15.98 -15.43 -50.67
CA ASN A 49 16.27 -14.03 -50.95
C ASN A 49 16.24 -13.10 -49.72
N VAL A 50 16.95 -13.48 -48.65
CA VAL A 50 17.03 -12.69 -47.41
C VAL A 50 18.19 -11.69 -47.50
N SER A 51 17.88 -10.39 -47.40
CA SER A 51 18.87 -9.31 -47.40
C SER A 51 18.74 -8.43 -46.15
N PHE A 52 19.87 -8.13 -45.50
CA PHE A 52 19.95 -7.16 -44.41
C PHE A 52 21.40 -6.74 -44.13
N GLN A 53 21.56 -5.69 -43.34
CA GLN A 53 22.86 -5.22 -42.85
C GLN A 53 22.79 -5.00 -41.33
N LEU A 54 23.88 -5.39 -40.65
CA LEU A 54 24.14 -5.08 -39.24
C LEU A 54 25.27 -4.05 -39.16
N GLN A 55 25.00 -2.90 -38.57
CA GLN A 55 25.99 -1.84 -38.38
C GLN A 55 26.89 -2.13 -37.16
N ARG A 56 28.09 -1.52 -37.14
CA ARG A 56 28.98 -1.58 -35.98
C ARG A 56 28.31 -0.98 -34.73
N GLY A 57 28.32 -1.71 -33.62
CA GLY A 57 27.65 -1.34 -32.35
C GLY A 57 26.13 -1.46 -32.38
N GLU A 58 25.54 -1.90 -33.50
CA GLU A 58 24.11 -2.13 -33.62
C GLU A 58 23.72 -3.50 -33.06
N THR A 59 22.50 -3.60 -32.53
CA THR A 59 21.90 -4.86 -32.10
C THR A 59 20.67 -5.23 -32.95
N LEU A 60 20.70 -6.41 -33.57
CA LEU A 60 19.66 -6.93 -34.46
C LEU A 60 19.06 -8.25 -33.93
N GLY A 61 17.77 -8.23 -33.65
CA GLY A 61 16.99 -9.39 -33.27
C GLY A 61 16.50 -10.18 -34.49
N ILE A 62 16.37 -11.50 -34.39
CA ILE A 62 15.70 -12.32 -35.41
C ILE A 62 14.58 -13.12 -34.76
N ILE A 63 13.34 -12.88 -35.23
CA ILE A 63 12.13 -13.53 -34.74
C ILE A 63 11.43 -14.30 -35.86
N GLY A 64 10.59 -15.26 -35.49
CA GLY A 64 9.82 -16.08 -36.41
C GLY A 64 9.46 -17.44 -35.83
N ALA A 65 8.42 -18.08 -36.36
CA ALA A 65 7.96 -19.39 -35.93
C ALA A 65 9.04 -20.48 -36.07
N ASN A 66 8.83 -21.63 -35.43
CA ASN A 66 9.67 -22.81 -35.63
C ASN A 66 9.66 -23.21 -37.11
N GLY A 67 10.85 -23.46 -37.67
CA GLY A 67 11.00 -23.75 -39.10
C GLY A 67 11.02 -22.52 -40.01
N ALA A 68 11.01 -21.28 -39.50
CA ALA A 68 11.09 -20.07 -40.32
C ALA A 68 12.45 -19.83 -41.01
N GLY A 69 13.51 -20.58 -40.65
CA GLY A 69 14.85 -20.47 -41.24
C GLY A 69 15.90 -19.77 -40.36
N LYS A 70 15.59 -19.43 -39.10
CA LYS A 70 16.49 -18.71 -38.18
C LYS A 70 17.86 -19.40 -38.01
N SER A 71 17.90 -20.65 -37.57
CA SER A 71 19.17 -21.37 -37.36
C SER A 71 19.96 -21.56 -38.67
N THR A 72 19.27 -21.79 -39.79
CA THR A 72 19.92 -21.84 -41.12
C THR A 72 20.56 -20.49 -41.46
N LEU A 73 19.91 -19.37 -41.15
CA LEU A 73 20.49 -18.04 -41.38
C LEU A 73 21.74 -17.86 -40.54
N LEU A 74 21.69 -18.20 -39.25
CA LEU A 74 22.83 -18.09 -38.34
C LEU A 74 24.03 -18.92 -38.82
N GLN A 75 23.80 -20.15 -39.30
CA GLN A 75 24.85 -21.00 -39.88
C GLN A 75 25.49 -20.39 -41.14
N LEU A 76 24.69 -19.74 -42.01
CA LEU A 76 25.22 -19.01 -43.17
C LEU A 76 26.08 -17.82 -42.74
N LEU A 77 25.64 -17.06 -41.73
CA LEU A 77 26.38 -15.90 -41.22
C LEU A 77 27.70 -16.28 -40.55
N CYS A 78 27.72 -17.41 -39.84
CA CYS A 78 28.92 -17.95 -39.22
C CYS A 78 29.87 -18.66 -40.20
N GLY A 79 29.46 -18.85 -41.47
CA GLY A 79 30.24 -19.56 -42.47
C GLY A 79 30.33 -21.08 -42.25
N THR A 80 29.52 -21.66 -41.35
CA THR A 80 29.44 -23.12 -41.17
C THR A 80 28.58 -23.78 -42.25
N LEU A 81 27.84 -22.98 -43.03
CA LEU A 81 27.03 -23.41 -44.15
C LEU A 81 27.23 -22.47 -45.34
N GLU A 82 27.38 -23.03 -46.54
CA GLU A 82 27.43 -22.22 -47.77
C GLU A 82 26.01 -21.89 -48.29
N PRO A 83 25.77 -20.68 -48.81
CA PRO A 83 24.51 -20.33 -49.44
C PRO A 83 24.30 -21.09 -50.75
N SER A 84 23.06 -21.41 -51.10
CA SER A 84 22.71 -21.94 -52.43
C SER A 84 22.69 -20.84 -53.49
N ALA A 85 22.37 -19.60 -53.09
CA ALA A 85 22.46 -18.39 -53.89
C ALA A 85 22.58 -17.16 -52.96
N GLY A 86 23.05 -16.04 -53.51
CA GLY A 86 23.36 -14.82 -52.75
C GLY A 86 24.75 -14.85 -52.13
N GLN A 87 25.07 -13.81 -51.37
CA GLN A 87 26.39 -13.63 -50.74
C GLN A 87 26.27 -13.08 -49.31
N VAL A 88 27.20 -13.48 -48.44
CA VAL A 88 27.36 -12.95 -47.10
C VAL A 88 28.79 -12.45 -46.92
N GLN A 89 28.93 -11.24 -46.38
CA GLN A 89 30.20 -10.64 -46.03
C GLN A 89 30.20 -10.27 -44.55
N VAL A 90 31.27 -10.63 -43.85
CA VAL A 90 31.45 -10.33 -42.43
C VAL A 90 32.76 -9.59 -42.22
N GLN A 91 32.72 -8.48 -41.49
CA GLN A 91 33.88 -7.68 -41.13
C GLN A 91 34.10 -7.72 -39.62
N GLY A 92 35.07 -8.54 -39.22
CA GLY A 92 35.49 -8.63 -37.84
C GLY A 92 35.37 -10.03 -37.24
N ARG A 93 35.76 -10.16 -35.98
CA ARG A 93 35.72 -11.43 -35.25
C ARG A 93 34.30 -11.72 -34.73
N ILE A 94 33.74 -12.84 -35.18
CA ILE A 94 32.49 -13.39 -34.65
C ILE A 94 32.79 -14.28 -33.43
N ALA A 95 32.05 -14.09 -32.35
CA ALA A 95 31.81 -15.15 -31.37
C ALA A 95 30.37 -15.63 -31.50
N ALA A 96 30.16 -16.89 -31.84
CA ALA A 96 28.82 -17.47 -32.02
C ALA A 96 28.51 -18.48 -30.92
N LEU A 97 27.41 -18.26 -30.20
CA LEU A 97 26.91 -19.12 -29.12
C LEU A 97 25.87 -20.14 -29.61
N LEU A 98 25.90 -20.49 -30.89
CA LEU A 98 24.94 -21.40 -31.55
C LEU A 98 25.12 -22.86 -31.12
N GLU A 99 26.36 -23.23 -30.81
CA GLU A 99 26.77 -24.57 -30.43
C GLU A 99 27.83 -24.45 -29.32
N LEU A 100 27.41 -23.99 -28.14
CA LEU A 100 28.27 -23.80 -26.98
C LEU A 100 29.08 -25.09 -26.69
N GLY A 101 30.41 -24.96 -26.76
CA GLY A 101 31.34 -26.06 -26.55
C GLY A 101 31.64 -26.87 -27.82
N ALA A 102 31.20 -26.43 -28.99
CA ALA A 102 31.70 -26.97 -30.26
C ALA A 102 33.23 -26.85 -30.31
N GLY A 103 33.90 -27.99 -30.55
CA GLY A 103 35.36 -28.08 -30.52
C GLY A 103 35.95 -28.50 -29.17
N PHE A 104 35.13 -28.71 -28.12
CA PHE A 104 35.63 -29.39 -26.92
C PHE A 104 35.90 -30.88 -27.21
N ASN A 105 37.04 -31.36 -26.72
CA ASN A 105 37.40 -32.75 -26.68
C ASN A 105 37.03 -33.34 -25.31
N PRO A 106 36.11 -34.32 -25.23
CA PRO A 106 35.69 -34.92 -23.96
C PRO A 106 36.83 -35.56 -23.16
N GLU A 107 37.91 -35.98 -23.83
CA GLU A 107 39.08 -36.61 -23.19
C GLU A 107 40.06 -35.59 -22.58
N PHE A 108 39.95 -34.31 -22.94
CA PHE A 108 40.82 -33.25 -22.44
C PHE A 108 40.23 -32.58 -21.20
N THR A 109 41.11 -32.03 -20.36
CA THR A 109 40.73 -31.25 -19.19
C THR A 109 39.98 -29.97 -19.59
N GLY A 110 39.28 -29.34 -18.65
CA GLY A 110 38.66 -28.05 -18.87
C GLY A 110 39.68 -26.98 -19.29
N ARG A 111 40.87 -26.97 -18.68
CA ARG A 111 41.95 -26.04 -19.02
C ARG A 111 42.45 -26.22 -20.45
N GLU A 112 42.68 -27.46 -20.89
CA GLU A 112 43.08 -27.74 -22.27
C GLU A 112 41.99 -27.36 -23.28
N ASN A 113 40.72 -27.66 -22.95
CA ASN A 113 39.57 -27.28 -23.77
C ASN A 113 39.38 -25.76 -23.86
N LEU A 114 39.60 -25.03 -22.75
CA LEU A 114 39.62 -23.57 -22.71
C LEU A 114 40.67 -23.04 -23.69
N THR A 115 41.92 -23.52 -23.62
CA THR A 115 43.00 -23.07 -24.50
C THR A 115 42.68 -23.33 -25.97
N ILE A 116 42.21 -24.54 -26.31
CA ILE A 116 41.87 -24.91 -27.69
C ILE A 116 40.71 -24.06 -28.21
N ASN A 117 39.64 -23.93 -27.44
CA ASN A 117 38.45 -23.20 -27.87
C ASN A 117 38.73 -21.70 -28.01
N ALA A 118 39.49 -21.11 -27.08
CA ALA A 118 39.95 -19.73 -27.17
C ALA A 118 40.81 -19.49 -28.43
N ALA A 119 41.68 -20.43 -28.78
CA ALA A 119 42.48 -20.37 -30.01
C ALA A 119 41.62 -20.49 -31.28
N ILE A 120 40.63 -21.41 -31.29
CA ILE A 120 39.65 -21.54 -32.38
C ILE A 120 38.89 -20.24 -32.59
N LEU A 121 38.51 -19.56 -31.50
CA LEU A 121 37.84 -18.27 -31.52
C LEU A 121 38.79 -17.09 -31.82
N GLY A 122 40.07 -17.35 -32.04
CA GLY A 122 41.03 -16.39 -32.58
C GLY A 122 41.89 -15.65 -31.56
N LEU A 123 41.97 -16.10 -30.31
CA LEU A 123 42.95 -15.58 -29.35
C LEU A 123 44.36 -16.09 -29.65
N THR A 124 45.35 -15.21 -29.53
CA THR A 124 46.77 -15.59 -29.55
C THR A 124 47.16 -16.29 -28.24
N PRO A 125 48.22 -17.12 -28.21
CA PRO A 125 48.67 -17.79 -26.99
C PRO A 125 48.85 -16.83 -25.80
N ARG A 126 49.46 -15.67 -26.03
CA ARG A 126 49.64 -14.63 -25.01
C ARG A 126 48.30 -14.11 -24.44
N GLN A 127 47.31 -13.88 -25.31
CA GLN A 127 45.98 -13.41 -24.87
C GLN A 127 45.22 -14.50 -24.10
N ILE A 128 45.47 -15.78 -24.43
CA ILE A 128 44.88 -16.90 -23.69
C ILE A 128 45.46 -16.92 -22.28
N ASP A 129 46.79 -16.84 -22.14
CA ASP A 129 47.45 -16.82 -20.83
C ASP A 129 46.97 -15.64 -19.96
N GLU A 130 46.84 -14.44 -20.54
CA GLU A 130 46.37 -13.24 -19.85
C GLU A 130 44.90 -13.34 -19.37
N ARG A 131 44.07 -14.20 -19.97
CA ARG A 131 42.62 -14.29 -19.71
C ARG A 131 42.19 -15.59 -19.04
N THR A 132 43.09 -16.57 -18.93
CA THR A 132 42.75 -17.92 -18.45
C THR A 132 42.14 -17.87 -17.06
N GLU A 133 42.72 -17.11 -16.14
CA GLU A 133 42.22 -17.01 -14.76
C GLU A 133 40.86 -16.32 -14.69
N ASP A 134 40.63 -15.25 -15.47
CA ASP A 134 39.34 -14.57 -15.55
C ASP A 134 38.24 -15.49 -16.11
N ILE A 135 38.56 -16.28 -17.13
CA ILE A 135 37.63 -17.26 -17.73
C ILE A 135 37.27 -18.34 -16.71
N ILE A 136 38.26 -18.88 -15.99
CA ILE A 136 38.04 -19.91 -14.96
C ILE A 136 37.20 -19.35 -13.82
N ALA A 137 37.53 -18.15 -13.34
CA ALA A 137 36.77 -17.46 -12.29
C ALA A 137 35.33 -17.15 -12.72
N PHE A 138 35.10 -16.79 -13.99
CA PHE A 138 33.75 -16.57 -14.51
C PHE A 138 32.97 -17.89 -14.63
N ALA A 139 33.61 -18.96 -15.11
CA ALA A 139 33.00 -20.29 -15.22
C ALA A 139 32.58 -20.81 -13.85
N ASP A 140 33.38 -20.55 -12.81
CA ASP A 140 33.05 -20.86 -11.42
C ASP A 140 32.65 -22.35 -11.26
N ILE A 141 33.51 -23.19 -11.83
CA ILE A 141 33.45 -24.67 -11.79
C ILE A 141 34.48 -25.26 -10.81
N GLY A 142 35.21 -24.43 -10.06
CA GLY A 142 36.20 -24.84 -9.06
C GLY A 142 37.31 -25.74 -9.62
N ASP A 143 37.73 -26.72 -8.81
CA ASP A 143 38.83 -27.64 -9.12
C ASP A 143 38.54 -28.57 -10.32
N PHE A 144 37.29 -28.64 -10.79
CA PHE A 144 36.93 -29.43 -11.96
C PHE A 144 37.59 -28.94 -13.25
N ILE A 145 38.14 -27.72 -13.29
CA ILE A 145 38.87 -27.19 -14.45
C ILE A 145 40.02 -28.11 -14.92
N ASP A 146 40.65 -28.83 -13.98
CA ASP A 146 41.77 -29.74 -14.27
C ASP A 146 41.31 -31.21 -14.45
N HIS A 147 40.01 -31.46 -14.53
CA HIS A 147 39.42 -32.77 -14.83
C HIS A 147 38.91 -32.86 -16.29
N PRO A 148 38.92 -34.06 -16.91
CA PRO A 148 38.39 -34.27 -18.26
C PRO A 148 36.94 -33.82 -18.41
N VAL A 149 36.62 -33.11 -19.49
CA VAL A 149 35.28 -32.52 -19.70
C VAL A 149 34.17 -33.58 -19.77
N LYS A 150 34.46 -34.84 -20.13
CA LYS A 150 33.49 -35.94 -20.07
C LYS A 150 32.94 -36.23 -18.66
N THR A 151 33.61 -35.76 -17.60
CA THR A 151 33.13 -35.91 -16.22
C THR A 151 32.28 -34.73 -15.76
N TYR A 152 32.08 -33.71 -16.61
CA TYR A 152 31.33 -32.51 -16.26
C TYR A 152 29.84 -32.80 -16.28
N SER A 153 29.10 -32.12 -15.40
CA SER A 153 27.67 -31.96 -15.62
C SER A 153 27.41 -31.12 -16.88
N SER A 154 26.23 -31.26 -17.48
CA SER A 154 25.81 -30.41 -18.61
C SER A 154 25.90 -28.92 -18.28
N GLY A 155 25.61 -28.53 -17.04
CA GLY A 155 25.77 -27.16 -16.56
C GLY A 155 27.23 -26.70 -16.57
N MET A 156 28.15 -27.47 -15.99
CA MET A 156 29.58 -27.12 -15.97
C MET A 156 30.18 -27.00 -17.37
N TYR A 157 29.79 -27.91 -18.27
CA TYR A 157 30.20 -27.90 -19.68
C TYR A 157 29.85 -26.56 -20.33
N VAL A 158 28.59 -26.15 -20.18
CA VAL A 158 28.07 -24.94 -20.82
C VAL A 158 28.60 -23.68 -20.14
N ARG A 159 28.80 -23.71 -18.81
CA ARG A 159 29.44 -22.61 -18.07
C ARG A 159 30.83 -22.32 -18.64
N LEU A 160 31.68 -23.35 -18.77
CA LEU A 160 33.02 -23.18 -19.33
C LEU A 160 32.98 -22.69 -20.78
N ALA A 161 32.15 -23.32 -21.63
CA ALA A 161 32.00 -22.92 -23.04
C ALA A 161 31.57 -21.45 -23.18
N PHE A 162 30.61 -21.00 -22.37
CA PHE A 162 30.14 -19.63 -22.37
C PHE A 162 31.22 -18.67 -21.87
N SER A 163 31.90 -19.02 -20.77
CA SER A 163 32.97 -18.21 -20.19
C SER A 163 34.07 -17.93 -21.22
N VAL A 164 34.49 -18.94 -21.98
CA VAL A 164 35.49 -18.75 -23.05
C VAL A 164 34.96 -17.75 -24.07
N ALA A 165 33.75 -17.97 -24.60
CA ALA A 165 33.21 -17.17 -25.68
C ALA A 165 33.06 -15.67 -25.35
N VAL A 166 32.68 -15.31 -24.11
CA VAL A 166 32.51 -13.90 -23.69
C VAL A 166 33.81 -13.20 -23.26
N HIS A 167 34.93 -13.92 -23.22
CA HIS A 167 36.26 -13.36 -22.93
C HIS A 167 37.16 -13.30 -24.18
N VAL A 168 36.62 -13.52 -25.38
CA VAL A 168 37.38 -13.43 -26.64
C VAL A 168 37.39 -12.01 -27.24
N ASP A 169 36.69 -11.07 -26.60
CA ASP A 169 36.42 -9.69 -27.08
C ASP A 169 35.99 -9.66 -28.57
N PRO A 170 34.86 -10.31 -28.92
CA PRO A 170 34.34 -10.29 -30.27
C PRO A 170 33.92 -8.88 -30.69
N GLN A 171 34.02 -8.61 -32.00
CA GLN A 171 33.40 -7.42 -32.59
C GLN A 171 31.93 -7.66 -32.92
N ILE A 172 31.57 -8.94 -33.12
CA ILE A 172 30.23 -9.40 -33.45
C ILE A 172 29.90 -10.58 -32.54
N LEU A 173 28.86 -10.44 -31.72
CA LEU A 173 28.33 -11.51 -30.89
C LEU A 173 27.06 -12.07 -31.55
N ILE A 174 27.05 -13.37 -31.86
CA ILE A 174 25.88 -14.07 -32.37
C ILE A 174 25.36 -14.99 -31.29
N VAL A 175 24.09 -14.85 -30.94
CA VAL A 175 23.50 -15.54 -29.80
C VAL A 175 22.20 -16.22 -30.21
N ASP A 176 22.13 -17.53 -29.98
CA ASP A 176 20.90 -18.30 -30.13
C ASP A 176 20.11 -18.36 -28.82
N GLU A 177 18.87 -18.85 -28.90
CA GLU A 177 17.92 -19.00 -27.80
C GLU A 177 18.49 -19.84 -26.62
N ALA A 178 19.58 -20.57 -26.85
CA ALA A 178 20.32 -21.37 -25.88
C ALA A 178 21.02 -20.57 -24.76
N LEU A 179 20.78 -19.27 -24.59
CA LEU A 179 21.22 -18.52 -23.40
C LEU A 179 20.56 -19.00 -22.10
N ALA A 180 19.48 -19.78 -22.16
CA ALA A 180 18.76 -20.33 -21.00
C ALA A 180 19.48 -21.53 -20.34
N VAL A 181 20.82 -21.56 -20.36
CA VAL A 181 21.59 -22.70 -19.84
C VAL A 181 22.46 -22.28 -18.67
N GLY A 182 22.39 -23.05 -17.58
CA GLY A 182 22.98 -22.73 -16.28
C GLY A 182 21.90 -22.35 -15.25
N ASP A 183 22.30 -22.23 -13.98
CA ASP A 183 21.43 -21.72 -12.92
C ASP A 183 21.16 -20.20 -13.07
N ALA A 184 20.16 -19.70 -12.36
CA ALA A 184 19.74 -18.30 -12.44
C ALA A 184 20.87 -17.29 -12.13
N LEU A 185 21.80 -17.66 -11.24
CA LEU A 185 22.91 -16.80 -10.83
C LEU A 185 23.96 -16.71 -11.94
N PHE A 186 24.25 -17.83 -12.62
CA PHE A 186 25.09 -17.85 -13.80
C PHE A 186 24.47 -17.13 -14.99
N GLN A 187 23.17 -17.29 -15.24
CA GLN A 187 22.45 -16.54 -16.28
C GLN A 187 22.54 -15.02 -16.05
N PHE A 188 22.41 -14.56 -14.80
CA PHE A 188 22.61 -13.15 -14.44
C PHE A 188 24.05 -12.67 -14.73
N LYS A 189 25.07 -13.47 -14.39
CA LYS A 189 26.48 -13.18 -14.73
C LYS A 189 26.65 -13.04 -16.25
N CYS A 190 26.07 -13.96 -17.03
CA CYS A 190 26.08 -13.97 -18.50
C CYS A 190 25.45 -12.70 -19.09
N MET A 191 24.24 -12.36 -18.64
CA MET A 191 23.52 -11.18 -19.11
C MET A 191 24.26 -9.88 -18.78
N SER A 192 24.81 -9.78 -17.57
CA SER A 192 25.56 -8.61 -17.13
C SER A 192 26.86 -8.41 -17.91
N ARG A 193 27.52 -9.51 -18.31
CA ARG A 193 28.71 -9.47 -19.17
C ARG A 193 28.33 -9.06 -20.60
N MET A 194 27.28 -9.64 -21.17
CA MET A 194 26.81 -9.28 -22.50
C MET A 194 26.43 -7.80 -22.57
N ARG A 195 25.67 -7.27 -21.59
CA ARG A 195 25.35 -5.83 -21.56
C ARG A 195 26.58 -4.94 -21.58
N ARG A 196 27.60 -5.25 -20.77
CA ARG A 196 28.87 -4.52 -20.79
C ARG A 196 29.53 -4.55 -22.17
N MET A 197 29.54 -5.70 -22.84
CA MET A 197 30.08 -5.81 -24.20
C MET A 197 29.29 -4.93 -25.20
N LEU A 198 27.96 -4.86 -25.06
CA LEU A 198 27.13 -3.97 -25.89
C LEU A 198 27.44 -2.50 -25.60
N ASP A 199 27.60 -2.12 -24.33
CA ASP A 199 27.99 -0.77 -23.91
C ASP A 199 29.39 -0.39 -24.46
N ASP A 200 30.29 -1.37 -24.57
CA ASP A 200 31.62 -1.24 -25.17
C ASP A 200 31.59 -1.21 -26.72
N GLY A 201 30.40 -1.25 -27.33
CA GLY A 201 30.20 -1.08 -28.77
C GLY A 201 30.28 -2.37 -29.60
N VAL A 202 30.14 -3.55 -28.98
CA VAL A 202 30.04 -4.83 -29.70
C VAL A 202 28.70 -4.92 -30.43
N SER A 203 28.72 -5.35 -31.70
CA SER A 203 27.49 -5.62 -32.46
C SER A 203 26.86 -6.94 -32.04
N LEU A 204 25.53 -6.98 -31.91
CA LEU A 204 24.79 -8.18 -31.51
C LEU A 204 23.85 -8.66 -32.61
N LEU A 205 23.86 -9.96 -32.86
CA LEU A 205 22.80 -10.66 -33.57
C LEU A 205 22.16 -11.65 -32.60
N PHE A 206 20.87 -11.47 -32.27
CA PHE A 206 20.20 -12.25 -31.23
C PHE A 206 18.94 -12.93 -31.74
N THR A 207 18.82 -14.23 -31.53
CA THR A 207 17.64 -15.00 -31.94
C THR A 207 16.94 -15.56 -30.71
N SER A 208 15.64 -15.33 -30.61
CA SER A 208 14.85 -15.77 -29.46
C SER A 208 13.39 -15.87 -29.83
N HIS A 209 12.67 -16.78 -29.19
CA HIS A 209 11.20 -16.78 -29.18
C HIS A 209 10.65 -15.88 -28.05
N ASP A 210 11.49 -15.48 -27.09
CA ASP A 210 11.13 -14.47 -26.10
C ASP A 210 11.25 -13.05 -26.70
N ILE A 211 10.11 -12.53 -27.10
CA ILE A 211 9.94 -11.17 -27.62
C ILE A 211 10.40 -10.12 -26.59
N SER A 212 10.33 -10.40 -25.29
CA SER A 212 10.78 -9.48 -24.23
C SER A 212 12.29 -9.31 -24.25
N ALA A 213 13.04 -10.42 -24.39
CA ALA A 213 14.49 -10.38 -24.54
C ALA A 213 14.91 -9.66 -25.82
N ILE A 214 14.19 -9.86 -26.94
CA ILE A 214 14.43 -9.13 -28.19
C ILE A 214 14.25 -7.63 -27.98
N LYS A 215 13.15 -7.21 -27.35
CA LYS A 215 12.87 -5.79 -27.04
C LYS A 215 13.89 -5.17 -26.08
N ALA A 216 14.44 -5.95 -25.15
CA ALA A 216 15.42 -5.47 -24.18
C ALA A 216 16.84 -5.33 -24.76
N LEU A 217 17.22 -6.16 -25.74
CA LEU A 217 18.59 -6.25 -26.25
C LEU A 217 18.77 -5.68 -27.66
N CYS A 218 17.71 -5.64 -28.47
CA CYS A 218 17.80 -5.37 -29.92
C CYS A 218 17.19 -4.02 -30.29
N GLN A 219 17.92 -3.21 -31.05
CA GLN A 219 17.47 -1.93 -31.60
C GLN A 219 16.61 -2.13 -32.86
N ARG A 220 17.03 -3.06 -33.72
CA ARG A 220 16.30 -3.50 -34.92
C ARG A 220 15.93 -4.96 -34.83
N THR A 221 14.90 -5.37 -35.55
CA THR A 221 14.46 -6.77 -35.61
C THR A 221 14.12 -7.20 -37.03
N LEU A 222 14.56 -8.40 -37.40
CA LEU A 222 14.21 -9.11 -38.62
C LEU A 222 13.17 -10.19 -38.29
N TRP A 223 11.97 -10.06 -38.85
CA TRP A 223 10.95 -11.11 -38.79
C TRP A 223 11.06 -12.00 -40.03
N LEU A 224 11.40 -13.26 -39.82
CA LEU A 224 11.42 -14.31 -40.84
C LEU A 224 10.12 -15.11 -40.84
N GLU A 225 9.62 -15.37 -42.04
CA GLU A 225 8.48 -16.25 -42.27
C GLU A 225 8.74 -17.15 -43.48
N LYS A 226 8.62 -18.48 -43.28
CA LYS A 226 8.80 -19.50 -44.35
C LYS A 226 10.07 -19.27 -45.19
N GLY A 227 11.16 -18.85 -44.54
CA GLY A 227 12.45 -18.59 -45.16
C GLY A 227 12.60 -17.23 -45.83
N GLN A 228 11.61 -16.34 -45.77
CA GLN A 228 11.64 -15.00 -46.37
C GLN A 228 11.59 -13.91 -45.30
N THR A 229 12.12 -12.73 -45.64
CA THR A 229 11.96 -11.53 -44.81
C THR A 229 10.52 -11.04 -44.90
N ARG A 230 9.77 -11.16 -43.79
CA ARG A 230 8.42 -10.61 -43.67
C ARG A 230 8.46 -9.12 -43.35
N MET A 231 9.31 -8.74 -42.39
CA MET A 231 9.49 -7.36 -41.97
C MET A 231 10.89 -7.16 -41.39
N LEU A 232 11.49 -6.01 -41.64
CA LEU A 232 12.77 -5.58 -41.05
C LEU A 232 12.64 -4.11 -40.67
N GLY A 233 12.90 -3.76 -39.42
CA GLY A 233 12.69 -2.39 -38.93
C GLY A 233 13.08 -2.22 -37.47
N ALA A 234 12.63 -1.13 -36.87
CA ALA A 234 12.81 -0.89 -35.43
C ALA A 234 12.11 -1.99 -34.63
N THR A 235 12.78 -2.49 -33.58
CA THR A 235 12.26 -3.61 -32.77
C THR A 235 10.82 -3.41 -32.28
N PRO A 236 10.40 -2.23 -31.77
CA PRO A 236 9.03 -2.03 -31.31
C PRO A 236 7.98 -2.20 -32.41
N GLU A 237 8.29 -1.82 -33.65
CA GLU A 237 7.36 -1.89 -34.78
C GLU A 237 7.22 -3.33 -35.26
N VAL A 238 8.34 -4.02 -35.43
CA VAL A 238 8.38 -5.40 -35.95
C VAL A 238 7.77 -6.37 -34.97
N THR A 239 8.07 -6.23 -33.69
CA THR A 239 7.49 -7.09 -32.65
C THR A 239 6.01 -6.86 -32.47
N ARG A 240 5.51 -5.61 -32.61
CA ARG A 240 4.07 -5.33 -32.64
C ARG A 240 3.40 -6.03 -33.82
N ALA A 241 3.94 -5.88 -35.04
CA ALA A 241 3.38 -6.53 -36.23
C ALA A 241 3.38 -8.07 -36.09
N TYR A 242 4.40 -8.63 -35.45
CA TYR A 242 4.49 -10.05 -35.13
C TYR A 242 3.40 -10.50 -34.14
N ASP A 243 3.20 -9.75 -33.04
CA ASP A 243 2.15 -10.02 -32.06
C ASP A 243 0.75 -9.95 -32.70
N GLN A 244 0.49 -8.97 -33.58
CA GLN A 244 -0.78 -8.80 -34.30
C GLN A 244 -1.07 -9.96 -35.27
N ASP A 245 -0.07 -10.40 -36.03
CA ASP A 245 -0.18 -11.54 -36.95
C ASP A 245 -0.44 -12.85 -36.20
N TRP A 246 0.14 -13.01 -35.00
CA TRP A 246 -0.16 -14.15 -34.14
C TRP A 246 -1.64 -14.15 -33.69
N VAL A 247 -2.16 -13.00 -33.25
CA VAL A 247 -3.58 -12.85 -32.87
C VAL A 247 -4.51 -13.16 -34.03
N LEU A 248 -4.19 -12.66 -35.23
CA LEU A 248 -4.94 -12.97 -36.45
C LEU A 248 -5.05 -14.46 -36.71
N ARG A 249 -3.91 -15.16 -36.73
CA ARG A 249 -3.86 -16.60 -37.03
C ARG A 249 -4.58 -17.44 -35.99
N ALA A 250 -4.50 -17.04 -34.71
CA ALA A 250 -5.23 -17.69 -33.64
C ALA A 250 -6.75 -17.59 -33.86
N ASN A 251 -7.24 -16.40 -34.23
CA ASN A 251 -8.66 -16.18 -34.53
C ASN A 251 -9.12 -16.86 -35.84
N GLU A 252 -8.27 -16.89 -36.87
CA GLU A 252 -8.53 -17.60 -38.13
C GLU A 252 -8.63 -19.13 -37.92
N ALA A 253 -7.77 -19.71 -37.08
CA ALA A 253 -7.82 -21.13 -36.73
C ALA A 253 -9.14 -21.51 -36.03
N GLN A 254 -9.80 -20.54 -35.37
CA GLN A 254 -11.10 -20.68 -34.72
C GLN A 254 -12.28 -20.27 -35.63
N GLY A 255 -12.02 -19.90 -36.89
CA GLY A 255 -13.05 -19.51 -37.86
C GLY A 255 -13.74 -18.17 -37.57
N GLN A 256 -13.12 -17.30 -36.76
CA GLN A 256 -13.79 -16.12 -36.17
C GLN A 256 -13.45 -14.77 -36.83
N THR A 257 -12.45 -14.66 -37.72
CA THR A 257 -12.12 -13.37 -38.39
C THR A 257 -11.36 -13.57 -39.70
N SER A 258 -11.54 -12.66 -40.67
CA SER A 258 -10.73 -12.57 -41.89
C SER A 258 -9.77 -11.37 -41.84
N ALA A 259 -8.60 -11.46 -42.49
CA ALA A 259 -7.61 -10.37 -42.53
C ALA A 259 -8.15 -9.00 -43.03
N ALA A 260 -9.30 -8.97 -43.72
CA ALA A 260 -9.93 -7.74 -44.21
C ALA A 260 -10.61 -6.92 -43.10
N ASP A 261 -11.10 -7.56 -42.04
CA ASP A 261 -11.81 -6.88 -40.94
C ASP A 261 -10.84 -6.17 -39.98
N GLN A 262 -9.58 -6.62 -39.92
CA GLN A 262 -8.54 -6.01 -39.07
C GLN A 262 -7.93 -4.72 -39.63
N ALA A 263 -7.93 -4.53 -40.96
CA ALA A 263 -7.34 -3.36 -41.62
C ALA A 263 -8.07 -2.03 -41.31
N GLN A 264 -9.26 -2.09 -40.69
CA GLN A 264 -10.07 -0.93 -40.31
C GLN A 264 -9.84 -0.47 -38.86
N LEU A 265 -9.01 -1.18 -38.09
CA LEU A 265 -8.77 -0.90 -36.68
C LEU A 265 -7.59 0.06 -36.46
N PRO A 266 -7.61 0.87 -35.38
CA PRO A 266 -6.45 1.66 -34.96
C PRO A 266 -5.19 0.81 -34.80
N ALA A 267 -4.02 1.37 -35.12
CA ALA A 267 -2.74 0.66 -35.18
C ALA A 267 -2.31 -0.07 -33.88
N ASN A 268 -2.92 0.26 -32.74
CA ASN A 268 -2.63 -0.33 -31.42
C ASN A 268 -3.70 -1.35 -30.96
N THR A 269 -4.63 -1.74 -31.83
CA THR A 269 -5.76 -2.61 -31.48
C THR A 269 -5.84 -3.85 -32.39
N SER A 270 -6.19 -5.01 -31.83
CA SER A 270 -6.31 -6.27 -32.59
C SER A 270 -7.32 -7.23 -31.95
N GLY A 271 -8.09 -7.95 -32.77
CA GLY A 271 -9.06 -8.96 -32.30
C GLY A 271 -10.34 -8.98 -33.14
N THR A 272 -11.32 -9.81 -32.75
CA THR A 272 -12.60 -9.96 -33.47
C THR A 272 -13.57 -8.77 -33.28
N ARG A 273 -13.32 -7.92 -32.28
CA ARG A 273 -14.18 -6.80 -31.86
C ARG A 273 -15.59 -7.19 -31.40
N ALA A 274 -15.83 -8.48 -31.15
CA ALA A 274 -17.05 -8.95 -30.49
C ALA A 274 -17.22 -8.34 -29.09
N VAL A 275 -16.10 -7.99 -28.44
CA VAL A 275 -16.05 -7.16 -27.24
C VAL A 275 -15.00 -6.07 -27.47
N GLU A 276 -15.27 -4.85 -27.01
CA GLU A 276 -14.42 -3.67 -27.18
C GLU A 276 -14.09 -3.08 -25.80
N ILE A 277 -12.82 -2.79 -25.54
CA ILE A 277 -12.39 -1.98 -24.41
C ILE A 277 -12.63 -0.50 -24.74
N LEU A 278 -13.55 0.12 -24.00
CA LEU A 278 -13.94 1.52 -24.18
C LEU A 278 -12.99 2.49 -23.47
N SER A 279 -12.53 2.11 -22.28
CA SER A 279 -11.56 2.90 -21.53
C SER A 279 -10.82 2.07 -20.48
N ALA A 280 -9.61 2.51 -20.13
CA ALA A 280 -8.99 2.06 -18.89
C ALA A 280 -8.19 3.17 -18.21
N HIS A 281 -8.21 3.14 -16.89
CA HIS A 281 -7.62 4.16 -16.05
C HIS A 281 -6.92 3.54 -14.85
N TRP A 282 -5.76 4.11 -14.53
CA TRP A 282 -4.96 3.83 -13.35
C TRP A 282 -5.31 4.83 -12.25
N GLY A 283 -5.33 4.40 -11.00
CA GLY A 283 -5.47 5.33 -9.89
C GLY A 283 -5.01 4.82 -8.55
N THR A 284 -4.62 5.74 -7.69
CA THR A 284 -4.43 5.51 -6.26
C THR A 284 -5.41 6.41 -5.52
N ASN A 285 -5.97 5.93 -4.41
CA ASN A 285 -6.87 6.72 -3.56
C ASN A 285 -8.04 7.38 -4.33
N GLY A 286 -8.59 6.69 -5.34
CA GLY A 286 -9.78 7.13 -6.10
C GLY A 286 -9.53 8.07 -7.28
N LEU A 287 -8.30 8.57 -7.48
CA LEU A 287 -7.96 9.43 -8.62
C LEU A 287 -7.58 8.58 -9.85
N LEU A 288 -8.51 8.43 -10.79
CA LEU A 288 -8.33 7.64 -12.01
C LEU A 288 -7.86 8.52 -13.18
N GLY A 289 -6.82 8.08 -13.89
CA GLY A 289 -6.30 8.74 -15.09
C GLY A 289 -5.57 7.79 -16.04
N SER A 290 -5.23 8.27 -17.24
CA SER A 290 -4.38 7.54 -18.18
C SER A 290 -2.89 7.60 -17.81
N GLN A 291 -2.54 8.43 -16.82
CA GLN A 291 -1.22 8.50 -16.21
C GLN A 291 -1.36 8.46 -14.69
N ALA A 292 -0.54 7.66 -14.01
CA ALA A 292 -0.48 7.61 -12.56
C ALA A 292 0.95 7.79 -12.05
N ARG A 293 1.11 8.46 -10.91
CA ARG A 293 2.37 8.46 -10.14
C ARG A 293 2.10 7.76 -8.82
N VAL A 294 2.88 6.73 -8.53
CA VAL A 294 2.66 5.85 -7.39
C VAL A 294 3.96 5.63 -6.63
N ASN A 295 3.87 5.38 -5.33
CA ASN A 295 5.00 5.01 -4.49
C ASN A 295 5.05 3.49 -4.35
N TYR A 296 6.25 2.96 -4.11
CA TYR A 296 6.38 1.57 -3.69
C TYR A 296 5.62 1.37 -2.37
N GLY A 297 4.70 0.40 -2.35
CA GLY A 297 3.83 0.07 -1.23
C GLY A 297 2.38 0.49 -1.46
N ASP A 298 2.12 1.33 -2.47
CA ASP A 298 0.76 1.71 -2.84
C ASP A 298 0.00 0.53 -3.45
N THR A 299 -1.34 0.60 -3.40
CA THR A 299 -2.19 -0.28 -4.20
C THR A 299 -2.76 0.52 -5.36
N LEU A 300 -2.36 0.16 -6.58
CA LEU A 300 -2.81 0.76 -7.80
C LEU A 300 -4.10 0.08 -8.27
N GLN A 301 -5.16 0.85 -8.47
CA GLN A 301 -6.41 0.38 -9.04
C GLN A 301 -6.39 0.55 -10.56
N LEU A 302 -6.69 -0.52 -11.29
CA LEU A 302 -6.89 -0.51 -12.73
C LEU A 302 -8.38 -0.72 -13.02
N CYS A 303 -9.07 0.31 -13.48
CA CYS A 303 -10.46 0.21 -13.90
C CYS A 303 -10.54 0.10 -15.42
N VAL A 304 -11.22 -0.92 -15.93
CA VAL A 304 -11.40 -1.19 -17.36
C VAL A 304 -12.89 -1.26 -17.65
N ARG A 305 -13.36 -0.48 -18.62
CA ARG A 305 -14.73 -0.54 -19.13
C ARG A 305 -14.73 -1.20 -20.50
N ALA A 306 -15.60 -2.17 -20.72
CA ALA A 306 -15.76 -2.83 -21.99
C ALA A 306 -17.23 -2.98 -22.40
N ARG A 307 -17.48 -3.07 -23.71
CA ARG A 307 -18.80 -3.24 -24.33
C ARG A 307 -18.82 -4.48 -25.21
N VAL A 308 -19.89 -5.23 -25.14
CA VAL A 308 -20.16 -6.41 -25.96
C VAL A 308 -20.95 -6.01 -27.20
N HIS A 309 -20.46 -6.38 -28.39
CA HIS A 309 -21.07 -6.11 -29.69
C HIS A 309 -21.67 -7.38 -30.32
N GLN A 310 -21.16 -8.56 -29.97
CA GLN A 310 -21.67 -9.86 -30.42
C GLN A 310 -21.82 -10.83 -29.24
N PRO A 311 -22.74 -11.80 -29.27
CA PRO A 311 -22.92 -12.74 -28.16
C PRO A 311 -21.64 -13.54 -27.88
N CYS A 312 -21.23 -13.64 -26.62
CA CYS A 312 -20.04 -14.39 -26.19
C CYS A 312 -20.22 -15.01 -24.80
N ARG A 313 -19.42 -16.04 -24.50
CA ARG A 313 -19.34 -16.70 -23.17
C ARG A 313 -17.86 -16.85 -22.78
N GLN A 314 -17.60 -17.20 -21.51
CA GLN A 314 -16.24 -17.52 -21.04
C GLN A 314 -15.27 -16.37 -21.21
N LEU A 315 -15.75 -15.16 -20.90
CA LEU A 315 -15.02 -13.93 -21.13
C LEU A 315 -13.94 -13.73 -20.06
N VAL A 316 -12.72 -13.52 -20.52
CA VAL A 316 -11.54 -13.26 -19.69
C VAL A 316 -10.94 -11.93 -20.10
N LEU A 317 -10.87 -11.01 -19.14
CA LEU A 317 -10.16 -9.75 -19.26
C LEU A 317 -8.83 -9.88 -18.52
N SER A 318 -7.74 -9.60 -19.21
CA SER A 318 -6.37 -9.71 -18.72
C SER A 318 -5.65 -8.38 -18.84
N TYR A 319 -4.77 -8.09 -17.89
CA TYR A 319 -3.85 -6.97 -17.96
C TYR A 319 -2.41 -7.43 -17.85
N HIS A 320 -1.51 -6.68 -18.49
CA HIS A 320 -0.06 -6.81 -18.33
C HIS A 320 0.55 -5.43 -18.14
N VAL A 321 1.36 -5.26 -17.10
CA VAL A 321 2.17 -4.07 -16.86
C VAL A 321 3.58 -4.35 -17.34
N LYS A 322 4.08 -3.49 -18.23
CA LYS A 322 5.40 -3.65 -18.88
C LYS A 322 6.32 -2.49 -18.52
N ASN A 323 7.61 -2.75 -18.28
CA ASN A 323 8.60 -1.69 -18.02
C ASN A 323 9.03 -0.97 -19.32
N LYS A 324 9.97 0.01 -19.23
CA LYS A 324 10.53 0.71 -20.42
C LYS A 324 11.19 -0.23 -21.44
N GLN A 325 11.71 -1.37 -20.99
CA GLN A 325 12.26 -2.43 -21.83
C GLN A 325 11.17 -3.37 -22.39
N ASN A 326 9.89 -3.04 -22.17
CA ASN A 326 8.69 -3.76 -22.57
C ASN A 326 8.61 -5.20 -22.03
N GLN A 327 9.29 -5.46 -20.91
CA GLN A 327 9.25 -6.74 -20.19
C GLN A 327 8.03 -6.77 -19.26
N ASN A 328 7.32 -7.89 -19.22
CA ASN A 328 6.20 -8.08 -18.30
C ASN A 328 6.71 -8.07 -16.85
N VAL A 329 6.18 -7.13 -16.06
CA VAL A 329 6.49 -6.98 -14.64
C VAL A 329 5.46 -7.71 -13.79
N ILE A 330 4.19 -7.54 -14.16
CA ILE A 330 3.07 -8.20 -13.49
C ILE A 330 1.89 -8.29 -14.47
N GLY A 331 1.06 -9.30 -14.29
CA GLY A 331 -0.21 -9.44 -15.00
C GLY A 331 -1.25 -10.11 -14.12
N GLY A 332 -2.50 -10.01 -14.54
CA GLY A 332 -3.63 -10.64 -13.86
C GLY A 332 -4.79 -10.81 -14.83
N HIS A 333 -5.75 -11.66 -14.48
CA HIS A 333 -6.89 -11.98 -15.33
C HIS A 333 -8.15 -12.26 -14.50
N THR A 334 -9.32 -12.12 -15.12
CA THR A 334 -10.62 -12.35 -14.48
C THR A 334 -11.15 -13.79 -14.61
N ALA A 335 -10.35 -14.74 -15.09
CA ALA A 335 -10.85 -16.09 -15.37
C ALA A 335 -11.42 -16.84 -14.14
N CYS A 336 -11.02 -16.44 -12.92
CA CYS A 336 -11.54 -16.98 -11.68
C CYS A 336 -12.79 -16.24 -11.15
N GLU A 337 -13.33 -15.27 -11.89
CA GLU A 337 -14.50 -14.48 -11.52
C GLU A 337 -15.75 -14.98 -12.27
N PRO A 338 -16.62 -15.79 -11.62
CA PRO A 338 -17.76 -16.43 -12.30
C PRO A 338 -18.73 -15.42 -12.93
N ALA A 339 -18.83 -14.23 -12.33
CA ALA A 339 -19.70 -13.14 -12.80
C ALA A 339 -19.34 -12.63 -14.20
N LEU A 340 -18.08 -12.78 -14.63
CA LEU A 340 -17.62 -12.44 -15.98
C LEU A 340 -17.47 -13.69 -16.84
N TYR A 341 -16.86 -14.74 -16.28
CA TYR A 341 -16.48 -15.95 -17.01
C TYR A 341 -17.70 -16.81 -17.39
N GLU A 342 -18.58 -17.13 -16.44
CA GLU A 342 -19.68 -18.08 -16.70
C GLU A 342 -20.93 -17.41 -17.33
N ARG A 343 -20.95 -16.08 -17.34
CA ARG A 343 -22.08 -15.29 -17.82
C ARG A 343 -22.25 -15.36 -19.33
N ASP A 344 -23.51 -15.49 -19.75
CA ASP A 344 -23.96 -15.29 -21.12
C ASP A 344 -24.06 -13.79 -21.44
N TRP A 345 -23.16 -13.28 -22.27
CA TRP A 345 -23.12 -11.86 -22.65
C TRP A 345 -23.87 -11.61 -23.95
N GLN A 346 -24.65 -10.53 -23.98
CA GLN A 346 -25.48 -10.14 -25.13
C GLN A 346 -24.98 -8.83 -25.76
N PRO A 347 -25.23 -8.61 -27.07
CA PRO A 347 -24.93 -7.34 -27.72
C PRO A 347 -25.57 -6.15 -27.00
N GLY A 348 -24.77 -5.12 -26.73
CA GLY A 348 -25.18 -3.92 -25.98
C GLY A 348 -24.81 -3.94 -24.51
N ASP A 349 -24.45 -5.10 -23.94
CA ASP A 349 -23.99 -5.18 -22.56
C ASP A 349 -22.69 -4.37 -22.36
N ILE A 350 -22.61 -3.67 -21.23
CA ILE A 350 -21.43 -2.91 -20.80
C ILE A 350 -21.06 -3.40 -19.41
N PHE A 351 -19.77 -3.62 -19.17
CA PHE A 351 -19.26 -4.05 -17.88
C PHE A 351 -17.97 -3.32 -17.51
N ASP A 352 -17.76 -3.21 -16.20
CA ASP A 352 -16.59 -2.59 -15.59
C ASP A 352 -15.84 -3.65 -14.78
N VAL A 353 -14.51 -3.70 -14.94
CA VAL A 353 -13.62 -4.58 -14.18
C VAL A 353 -12.59 -3.71 -13.45
N ALA A 354 -12.40 -3.95 -12.16
CA ALA A 354 -11.39 -3.28 -11.36
C ALA A 354 -10.37 -4.27 -10.81
N PHE A 355 -9.10 -4.13 -11.17
CA PHE A 355 -8.00 -4.87 -10.55
C PHE A 355 -7.34 -4.03 -9.46
N ARG A 356 -6.94 -4.68 -8.37
CA ARG A 356 -6.12 -4.07 -7.30
C ARG A 356 -4.71 -4.64 -7.41
N ILE A 357 -3.77 -3.81 -7.80
CA ILE A 357 -2.40 -4.21 -8.11
C ILE A 357 -1.47 -3.62 -7.06
N PRO A 358 -0.82 -4.43 -6.20
CA PRO A 358 0.16 -3.92 -5.27
C PRO A 358 1.39 -3.41 -6.04
N VAL A 359 1.77 -2.16 -5.81
CA VAL A 359 2.93 -1.52 -6.44
C VAL A 359 4.17 -1.85 -5.62
N GLN A 360 4.83 -2.95 -5.97
CA GLN A 360 6.13 -3.35 -5.43
C GLN A 360 7.22 -3.28 -6.50
N TRP A 361 7.04 -2.40 -7.49
CA TRP A 361 7.94 -2.28 -8.63
C TRP A 361 9.05 -1.26 -8.34
N HIS A 362 10.16 -1.37 -9.06
CA HIS A 362 11.24 -0.39 -8.95
C HIS A 362 10.81 0.98 -9.47
N ALA A 363 11.54 2.01 -9.06
CA ALA A 363 11.35 3.34 -9.62
C ALA A 363 11.56 3.31 -11.14
N GLY A 364 10.61 3.86 -11.88
CA GLY A 364 10.60 3.77 -13.35
C GLY A 364 9.23 4.00 -13.94
N ASP A 365 9.17 4.07 -15.27
CA ASP A 365 7.92 4.21 -16.01
C ASP A 365 7.49 2.85 -16.57
N TYR A 366 6.20 2.58 -16.46
CA TYR A 366 5.56 1.35 -16.90
C TYR A 366 4.35 1.65 -17.79
N ALA A 367 4.02 0.72 -18.69
CA ALA A 367 2.91 0.83 -19.61
C ALA A 367 1.93 -0.34 -19.45
N LEU A 368 0.64 -0.05 -19.59
CA LEU A 368 -0.45 -1.02 -19.55
C LEU A 368 -0.70 -1.64 -20.93
N THR A 369 -0.83 -2.96 -20.95
CA THR A 369 -1.44 -3.73 -22.04
C THR A 369 -2.71 -4.38 -21.51
N LEU A 370 -3.81 -4.31 -22.27
CA LEU A 370 -5.07 -4.97 -21.94
C LEU A 370 -5.48 -5.94 -23.04
N LEU A 371 -6.11 -7.03 -22.62
CA LEU A 371 -6.58 -8.09 -23.49
C LEU A 371 -7.96 -8.57 -23.03
N VAL A 372 -8.90 -8.71 -23.96
CA VAL A 372 -10.18 -9.38 -23.74
C VAL A 372 -10.29 -10.54 -24.71
N ALA A 373 -10.56 -11.74 -24.18
CA ALA A 373 -10.68 -12.97 -24.95
C ALA A 373 -11.78 -13.88 -24.38
N SER A 374 -12.40 -14.70 -25.23
CA SER A 374 -13.15 -15.88 -24.79
C SER A 374 -12.20 -17.07 -24.70
N ILE A 375 -12.18 -17.77 -23.57
CA ILE A 375 -11.28 -18.91 -23.33
C ILE A 375 -12.09 -20.10 -22.84
N GLY A 376 -12.17 -21.17 -23.64
CA GLY A 376 -12.95 -22.36 -23.32
C GLY A 376 -12.40 -23.16 -22.15
N ASP A 377 -11.09 -23.42 -22.16
CA ASP A 377 -10.35 -24.06 -21.08
C ASP A 377 -9.20 -23.15 -20.64
N VAL A 378 -9.33 -22.55 -19.46
CA VAL A 378 -8.33 -21.64 -18.88
C VAL A 378 -7.09 -22.39 -18.37
N GLN A 379 -7.20 -23.68 -18.03
CA GLN A 379 -6.07 -24.48 -17.54
C GLN A 379 -5.13 -24.88 -18.67
N HIS A 380 -5.69 -25.20 -19.84
CA HIS A 380 -4.92 -25.64 -21.01
C HIS A 380 -4.83 -24.57 -22.11
N TYR A 381 -5.46 -23.39 -21.92
CA TYR A 381 -5.55 -22.31 -22.90
C TYR A 381 -6.02 -22.79 -24.28
N SER A 382 -7.03 -23.66 -24.32
CA SER A 382 -7.67 -24.11 -25.56
C SER A 382 -8.89 -23.26 -25.91
N ASP A 383 -9.25 -23.26 -27.19
CA ASP A 383 -10.46 -22.60 -27.71
C ASP A 383 -10.49 -21.09 -27.43
N VAL A 384 -9.32 -20.45 -27.59
CA VAL A 384 -9.12 -19.02 -27.34
C VAL A 384 -9.53 -18.19 -28.55
N VAL A 385 -10.39 -17.21 -28.33
CA VAL A 385 -10.76 -16.18 -29.30
C VAL A 385 -10.46 -14.80 -28.73
N PHE A 386 -9.55 -14.06 -29.37
CA PHE A 386 -9.17 -12.72 -28.92
C PHE A 386 -10.10 -11.65 -29.50
N HIS A 387 -10.80 -10.92 -28.63
CA HIS A 387 -11.80 -9.92 -29.01
C HIS A 387 -11.20 -8.52 -29.14
N ASP A 388 -10.39 -8.09 -28.18
CA ASP A 388 -9.72 -6.80 -28.21
C ASP A 388 -8.41 -6.84 -27.42
N TRP A 389 -7.31 -6.53 -28.10
CA TRP A 389 -5.97 -6.39 -27.55
C TRP A 389 -5.54 -4.94 -27.74
N GLN A 390 -5.24 -4.22 -26.67
CA GLN A 390 -4.77 -2.84 -26.73
C GLN A 390 -3.45 -2.64 -25.99
N ASP A 391 -2.42 -2.16 -26.70
CA ASP A 391 -1.09 -1.85 -26.14
C ASP A 391 -0.96 -0.37 -25.74
N GLN A 392 -0.21 -0.10 -24.66
CA GLN A 392 0.16 1.23 -24.15
C GLN A 392 -1.03 2.14 -23.83
N LEU A 393 -2.09 1.57 -23.29
CA LEU A 393 -3.35 2.27 -23.07
C LEU A 393 -3.26 3.32 -21.94
N ALA A 394 -2.37 3.10 -20.97
CA ALA A 394 -2.11 4.01 -19.87
C ALA A 394 -0.72 3.77 -19.26
N THR A 395 -0.10 4.79 -18.66
CA THR A 395 1.26 4.71 -18.10
C THR A 395 1.28 4.98 -16.60
N VAL A 396 2.25 4.40 -15.90
CA VAL A 396 2.44 4.63 -14.45
C VAL A 396 3.91 4.81 -14.12
N SER A 397 4.24 5.87 -13.37
CA SER A 397 5.59 6.16 -12.90
C SER A 397 5.71 5.84 -11.41
N VAL A 398 6.66 4.98 -11.05
CA VAL A 398 6.98 4.66 -9.65
C VAL A 398 8.10 5.57 -9.14
N VAL A 399 7.88 6.23 -8.02
CA VAL A 399 8.82 7.22 -7.44
C VAL A 399 9.97 6.53 -6.67
N PRO A 400 11.23 7.02 -6.74
CA PRO A 400 12.36 6.46 -5.99
C PRO A 400 12.22 6.56 -4.47
N ARG A 401 12.52 5.48 -3.75
CA ARG A 401 12.71 5.49 -2.29
C ARG A 401 14.05 6.16 -1.93
N GLN A 402 14.08 6.98 -0.88
CA GLN A 402 15.35 7.40 -0.28
C GLN A 402 15.95 6.22 0.50
N HIS A 403 17.10 5.71 0.02
CA HIS A 403 17.97 4.68 0.63
C HIS A 403 17.44 3.24 0.71
N PHE A 404 17.83 2.38 -0.26
CA PHE A 404 18.55 1.10 0.00
C PHE A 404 18.99 0.45 -1.34
N PRO A 405 20.25 -0.02 -1.48
CA PRO A 405 20.70 -0.84 -2.61
C PRO A 405 20.71 -2.35 -2.27
N LEU A 406 20.34 -3.19 -3.24
CA LEU A 406 20.63 -4.64 -3.37
C LEU A 406 20.11 -5.60 -2.27
N SER A 407 19.01 -6.32 -2.56
CA SER A 407 18.94 -7.79 -2.48
C SER A 407 17.60 -8.29 -3.04
N ASP A 408 17.68 -9.15 -4.06
CA ASP A 408 16.54 -9.82 -4.70
C ASP A 408 16.02 -11.00 -3.86
N MET A 409 14.71 -11.23 -3.99
CA MET A 409 13.86 -12.24 -3.34
C MET A 409 13.48 -12.01 -1.87
N VAL A 410 12.20 -11.68 -1.68
CA VAL A 410 11.44 -12.03 -0.47
C VAL A 410 10.13 -12.68 -0.93
N GLU A 411 9.97 -13.97 -0.65
CA GLU A 411 8.64 -14.59 -0.53
C GLU A 411 8.16 -14.36 0.91
N PRO A 412 7.19 -13.49 1.20
CA PRO A 412 6.63 -13.41 2.54
C PRO A 412 5.50 -14.44 2.69
N ALA A 413 5.44 -15.04 3.87
CA ALA A 413 4.35 -15.90 4.29
C ALA A 413 3.00 -15.21 4.08
N GLN A 414 2.09 -15.87 3.34
CA GLN A 414 0.71 -15.40 3.23
C GLN A 414 -0.01 -15.63 4.56
N SER A 415 -0.29 -14.56 5.29
CA SER A 415 -1.40 -14.55 6.24
C SER A 415 -2.66 -14.08 5.51
N VAL A 416 -3.44 -15.04 5.04
CA VAL A 416 -4.82 -14.77 4.61
C VAL A 416 -5.65 -14.53 5.86
N SER A 417 -6.11 -13.29 6.07
CA SER A 417 -7.22 -13.02 6.99
C SER A 417 -8.49 -12.80 6.17
N VAL A 418 -9.36 -13.80 6.14
CA VAL A 418 -10.76 -13.63 5.72
C VAL A 418 -11.49 -13.03 6.91
N THR A 419 -11.79 -11.73 6.86
CA THR A 419 -12.75 -11.15 7.82
C THR A 419 -14.14 -11.34 7.21
N ALA A 420 -14.86 -12.33 7.72
CA ALA A 420 -16.18 -12.73 7.22
C ALA A 420 -17.32 -11.75 7.58
N GLN A 421 -17.01 -10.58 8.14
CA GLN A 421 -18.00 -9.64 8.66
C GLN A 421 -17.68 -8.22 8.22
N ALA A 422 -18.74 -7.49 7.86
CA ALA A 422 -18.68 -6.06 7.58
C ALA A 422 -18.16 -5.32 8.82
N PRO A 423 -17.18 -4.40 8.69
CA PRO A 423 -16.58 -3.78 9.85
C PRO A 423 -17.56 -2.83 10.53
N TRP A 424 -17.53 -2.81 11.86
CA TRP A 424 -18.03 -1.67 12.62
C TRP A 424 -16.99 -0.56 12.54
N VAL A 425 -17.41 0.70 12.53
CA VAL A 425 -16.50 1.83 12.32
C VAL A 425 -16.66 2.88 13.41
N ILE A 426 -15.55 3.39 13.92
CA ILE A 426 -15.51 4.66 14.67
C ILE A 426 -14.94 5.71 13.73
N ILE A 427 -15.63 6.85 13.60
CA ILE A 427 -15.10 8.01 12.88
C ILE A 427 -14.83 9.11 13.90
N ASP A 428 -13.60 9.62 13.95
CA ASP A 428 -13.21 10.64 14.92
C ASP A 428 -12.22 11.64 14.31
N ASP A 429 -12.31 12.88 14.75
CA ASP A 429 -11.52 14.01 14.23
C ASP A 429 -10.20 14.25 14.97
N PHE A 430 -9.95 13.52 16.06
CA PHE A 430 -8.84 13.79 16.96
C PHE A 430 -8.03 12.55 17.36
N PHE A 431 -8.64 11.37 17.36
CA PHE A 431 -7.94 10.11 17.55
C PHE A 431 -6.96 9.86 16.37
N PRO A 432 -5.74 9.32 16.55
CA PRO A 432 -5.18 8.62 17.71
C PRO A 432 -4.35 9.49 18.66
N HIS A 433 -4.59 10.81 18.70
CA HIS A 433 -3.79 11.71 19.52
C HIS A 433 -3.84 11.32 21.02
N LEU A 434 -2.67 11.05 21.62
CA LEU A 434 -2.59 10.59 23.01
C LEU A 434 -2.97 11.64 24.07
N LEU A 435 -3.24 12.90 23.68
CA LEU A 435 -3.71 13.93 24.60
C LEU A 435 -5.16 13.71 25.05
N THR A 436 -5.94 12.90 24.34
CA THR A 436 -7.33 12.60 24.68
C THR A 436 -7.44 11.26 25.42
N GLY A 437 -7.13 11.27 26.72
CA GLY A 437 -7.13 10.05 27.54
C GLY A 437 -8.42 9.24 27.48
N PHE A 438 -9.58 9.90 27.49
CA PHE A 438 -10.88 9.21 27.45
C PHE A 438 -11.18 8.57 26.09
N ARG A 439 -10.91 9.24 24.95
CA ARG A 439 -11.08 8.63 23.62
C ARG A 439 -10.16 7.42 23.47
N VAL A 440 -8.91 7.53 23.95
CA VAL A 440 -7.96 6.41 23.96
C VAL A 440 -8.49 5.25 24.78
N ALA A 441 -8.98 5.49 26.00
CA ALA A 441 -9.54 4.45 26.86
C ALA A 441 -10.78 3.77 26.23
N GLU A 442 -11.73 4.57 25.75
CA GLU A 442 -13.00 4.08 25.18
C GLU A 442 -12.78 3.31 23.88
N TYR A 443 -12.05 3.90 22.94
CA TYR A 443 -11.85 3.32 21.61
C TYR A 443 -10.94 2.08 21.66
N ASN A 444 -9.90 2.07 22.51
CA ASN A 444 -9.09 0.88 22.72
C ASN A 444 -9.92 -0.25 23.36
N ALA A 445 -10.80 0.06 24.31
CA ALA A 445 -11.67 -0.94 24.90
C ALA A 445 -12.66 -1.52 23.86
N HIS A 446 -13.18 -0.69 22.96
CA HIS A 446 -14.01 -1.17 21.85
C HIS A 446 -13.21 -2.02 20.85
N LEU A 447 -12.00 -1.60 20.47
CA LEU A 447 -11.12 -2.39 19.60
C LEU A 447 -10.76 -3.74 20.24
N HIS A 448 -10.51 -3.76 21.54
CA HIS A 448 -10.23 -4.98 22.28
C HIS A 448 -11.43 -5.95 22.26
N THR A 449 -12.65 -5.45 22.45
CA THR A 449 -13.86 -6.30 22.50
C THR A 449 -14.37 -6.71 21.12
N PHE A 450 -14.28 -5.84 20.11
CA PHE A 450 -14.86 -6.06 18.78
C PHE A 450 -13.75 -6.27 17.75
N GLY A 451 -13.52 -7.52 17.37
CA GLY A 451 -12.45 -7.88 16.42
C GLY A 451 -12.62 -7.25 15.03
N GLN A 452 -13.87 -7.04 14.61
CA GLN A 452 -14.25 -6.43 13.34
C GLN A 452 -14.25 -4.88 13.34
N LEU A 453 -14.09 -4.25 14.51
CA LEU A 453 -14.11 -2.80 14.62
C LEU A 453 -12.86 -2.16 13.99
N GLN A 454 -13.07 -1.11 13.21
CA GLN A 454 -12.03 -0.24 12.67
C GLN A 454 -12.24 1.20 13.14
N ILE A 455 -11.16 1.96 13.23
CA ILE A 455 -11.21 3.40 13.52
C ILE A 455 -10.66 4.17 12.32
N MET A 456 -11.41 5.19 11.92
CA MET A 456 -11.10 6.07 10.82
C MET A 456 -10.96 7.50 11.33
N SER A 457 -9.80 8.10 11.10
CA SER A 457 -9.44 9.40 11.65
C SER A 457 -9.36 10.48 10.57
N THR A 458 -10.05 11.59 10.74
CA THR A 458 -9.88 12.77 9.87
C THR A 458 -8.78 13.73 10.33
N LEU A 459 -7.99 13.33 11.32
CA LEU A 459 -6.93 14.16 11.87
C LEU A 459 -5.91 14.51 10.77
N SER A 460 -5.66 15.81 10.55
CA SER A 460 -4.83 16.29 9.45
C SER A 460 -3.37 15.84 9.54
N ASP A 461 -2.84 15.73 10.75
CA ASP A 461 -1.49 15.28 11.09
C ASP A 461 -1.47 13.80 11.54
N PHE A 462 -2.41 12.99 11.03
CA PHE A 462 -2.58 11.59 11.41
C PHE A 462 -1.26 10.80 11.45
N SER A 463 -0.39 10.93 10.46
CA SER A 463 0.88 10.20 10.41
C SER A 463 1.82 10.52 11.58
N GLU A 464 1.85 11.78 12.04
CA GLU A 464 2.68 12.21 13.15
C GLU A 464 2.15 11.67 14.48
N GLN A 465 0.82 11.69 14.65
CA GLN A 465 0.17 11.22 15.88
C GLN A 465 0.01 9.69 15.94
N TYR A 466 0.00 9.01 14.79
CA TYR A 466 -0.15 7.56 14.70
C TYR A 466 1.08 6.82 15.24
N ALA A 467 2.31 7.28 14.97
CA ALA A 467 3.52 6.58 15.40
C ALA A 467 3.66 6.44 16.93
N PRO A 468 3.46 7.50 17.74
CA PRO A 468 3.45 7.38 19.20
C PRO A 468 2.35 6.45 19.72
N TYR A 469 1.15 6.50 19.12
CA TYR A 469 0.04 5.61 19.48
C TYR A 469 0.37 4.15 19.14
N GLN A 470 0.93 3.88 17.97
CA GLN A 470 1.34 2.55 17.53
C GLN A 470 2.41 1.94 18.46
N ALA A 471 3.33 2.76 18.97
CA ALA A 471 4.35 2.30 19.92
C ALA A 471 3.74 1.82 21.24
N LEU A 472 2.63 2.43 21.70
CA LEU A 472 1.95 2.06 22.94
C LEU A 472 0.91 0.95 22.76
N TYR A 473 0.21 0.93 21.61
CA TYR A 473 -0.91 0.01 21.35
C TYR A 473 -0.76 -0.69 19.97
N PRO A 474 0.31 -1.48 19.76
CA PRO A 474 0.64 -2.04 18.44
C PRO A 474 -0.46 -2.96 17.87
N ASP A 475 -1.20 -3.66 18.74
CA ASP A 475 -2.29 -4.56 18.31
C ASP A 475 -3.55 -3.80 17.91
N HIS A 476 -3.83 -2.67 18.55
CA HIS A 476 -4.96 -1.80 18.21
C HIS A 476 -4.65 -0.96 16.97
N ALA A 477 -3.43 -0.44 16.84
CA ALA A 477 -3.01 0.44 15.76
C ALA A 477 -3.23 -0.13 14.36
N ARG A 478 -3.10 -1.44 14.17
CA ARG A 478 -3.39 -2.13 12.89
C ARG A 478 -4.81 -1.90 12.36
N ARG A 479 -5.75 -1.52 13.24
CA ARG A 479 -7.16 -1.26 12.91
C ARG A 479 -7.52 0.23 12.95
N VAL A 480 -6.52 1.10 13.04
CA VAL A 480 -6.67 2.56 13.04
C VAL A 480 -6.06 3.09 11.74
N SER A 481 -6.80 3.93 11.02
CA SER A 481 -6.36 4.47 9.73
C SER A 481 -6.91 5.87 9.48
N SER A 482 -6.36 6.59 8.52
CA SER A 482 -6.96 7.84 8.04
C SER A 482 -8.35 7.61 7.43
N TYR A 483 -9.23 8.57 7.62
CA TYR A 483 -10.60 8.56 7.13
C TYR A 483 -10.64 8.68 5.61
N VAL A 484 -11.39 7.76 4.99
CA VAL A 484 -11.67 7.72 3.56
C VAL A 484 -13.16 7.36 3.45
N PRO A 485 -14.03 8.28 3.00
CA PRO A 485 -15.48 8.08 2.99
C PRO A 485 -15.93 6.77 2.33
N GLU A 486 -15.24 6.37 1.25
CA GLU A 486 -15.54 5.16 0.49
C GLU A 486 -15.40 3.87 1.33
N ARG A 487 -14.62 3.90 2.41
CA ARG A 487 -14.44 2.75 3.32
C ARG A 487 -15.63 2.55 4.26
N LEU A 488 -16.59 3.48 4.30
CA LEU A 488 -17.87 3.28 4.96
C LEU A 488 -18.80 2.34 4.17
N ALA A 489 -18.53 2.12 2.88
CA ALA A 489 -19.33 1.21 2.07
C ALA A 489 -19.27 -0.22 2.64
N GLY A 490 -20.45 -0.75 2.99
CA GLY A 490 -20.56 -2.07 3.60
C GLY A 490 -20.21 -2.12 5.09
N ALA A 491 -20.06 -0.99 5.78
CA ALA A 491 -19.99 -0.97 7.25
C ALA A 491 -21.36 -1.28 7.86
N GLU A 492 -21.40 -2.14 8.88
CA GLU A 492 -22.65 -2.56 9.54
C GLU A 492 -23.17 -1.51 10.53
N LEU A 493 -22.26 -0.82 11.22
CA LEU A 493 -22.59 0.14 12.25
C LEU A 493 -21.45 1.16 12.42
N ALA A 494 -21.80 2.43 12.55
CA ALA A 494 -20.87 3.47 12.95
C ALA A 494 -21.09 3.89 14.42
N TYR A 495 -20.02 4.18 15.14
CA TYR A 495 -20.05 4.79 16.46
C TYR A 495 -19.39 6.15 16.39
N ILE A 496 -20.15 7.22 16.64
CA ILE A 496 -19.71 8.60 16.45
C ILE A 496 -19.76 9.33 17.78
N THR A 497 -18.63 9.94 18.15
CA THR A 497 -18.51 10.74 19.37
C THR A 497 -18.50 12.22 19.02
N PHE A 498 -19.27 13.02 19.76
CA PHE A 498 -19.52 14.45 19.58
C PHE A 498 -20.48 14.85 18.46
N LEU A 499 -21.19 15.96 18.70
CA LEU A 499 -22.16 16.52 17.78
C LEU A 499 -21.52 16.99 16.46
N ASN A 500 -20.38 17.68 16.52
CA ASN A 500 -19.70 18.14 15.30
C ASN A 500 -19.30 16.97 14.39
N ASN A 501 -18.80 15.87 14.94
CA ASN A 501 -18.46 14.68 14.15
C ASN A 501 -19.70 14.06 13.53
N ALA A 502 -20.75 13.87 14.33
CA ALA A 502 -22.02 13.34 13.84
C ALA A 502 -22.61 14.19 12.71
N HIS A 503 -22.54 15.51 12.84
CA HIS A 503 -22.99 16.45 11.82
C HIS A 503 -22.10 16.44 10.57
N ALA A 504 -20.78 16.37 10.75
CA ALA A 504 -19.80 16.40 9.65
C ALA A 504 -19.90 15.14 8.78
N TYR A 505 -20.04 13.96 9.40
CA TYR A 505 -20.06 12.68 8.68
C TYR A 505 -21.46 12.20 8.31
N LEU A 506 -22.52 12.96 8.64
CA LEU A 506 -23.90 12.56 8.40
C LEU A 506 -24.19 12.28 6.92
N ASP A 507 -23.64 13.11 6.02
CA ASP A 507 -23.86 12.94 4.58
C ASP A 507 -23.18 11.68 4.05
N ASP A 508 -21.99 11.36 4.55
CA ASP A 508 -21.27 10.14 4.16
C ASP A 508 -21.96 8.89 4.72
N LEU A 509 -22.40 8.91 5.99
CA LEU A 509 -23.21 7.85 6.59
C LEU A 509 -24.52 7.64 5.81
N THR A 510 -25.18 8.74 5.42
CA THR A 510 -26.42 8.70 4.62
C THR A 510 -26.18 8.14 3.22
N ARG A 511 -25.10 8.58 2.57
CA ARG A 511 -24.71 8.10 1.23
C ARG A 511 -24.45 6.60 1.22
N HIS A 512 -23.82 6.07 2.27
CA HIS A 512 -23.47 4.66 2.38
C HIS A 512 -24.50 3.80 3.12
N GLY A 513 -25.60 4.40 3.61
CA GLY A 513 -26.66 3.70 4.34
C GLY A 513 -26.20 3.10 5.67
N VAL A 514 -25.16 3.66 6.29
CA VAL A 514 -24.55 3.10 7.50
C VAL A 514 -25.32 3.61 8.73
N PRO A 515 -25.99 2.71 9.47
CA PRO A 515 -26.63 3.10 10.72
C PRO A 515 -25.58 3.49 11.76
N PHE A 516 -25.93 4.37 12.69
CA PHE A 516 -24.95 4.85 13.67
C PHE A 516 -25.52 5.03 15.07
N VAL A 517 -24.66 4.85 16.06
CA VAL A 517 -24.87 5.20 17.46
C VAL A 517 -24.13 6.51 17.73
N LEU A 518 -24.83 7.47 18.34
CA LEU A 518 -24.29 8.78 18.68
C LEU A 518 -23.94 8.85 20.16
N ASN A 519 -22.69 9.12 20.50
CA ASN A 519 -22.25 9.43 21.86
C ASN A 519 -22.07 10.95 22.04
N LEU A 520 -23.01 11.58 22.75
CA LEU A 520 -23.03 13.01 23.03
C LEU A 520 -22.31 13.32 24.34
N TYR A 521 -21.01 13.59 24.21
CA TYR A 521 -20.24 14.24 25.26
C TYR A 521 -20.44 15.76 25.30
N PRO A 522 -20.27 16.40 26.47
CA PRO A 522 -20.12 17.84 26.58
C PRO A 522 -18.93 18.33 25.73
N GLY A 523 -19.11 19.45 25.02
CA GLY A 523 -18.13 19.94 24.06
C GLY A 523 -18.34 19.39 22.65
N GLY A 524 -17.30 19.46 21.79
CA GLY A 524 -17.39 19.00 20.40
C GLY A 524 -18.53 19.66 19.61
N GLY A 525 -18.81 20.93 19.88
CA GLY A 525 -19.86 21.72 19.24
C GLY A 525 -21.25 21.63 19.87
N LEU A 526 -21.43 20.89 20.98
CA LEU A 526 -22.68 20.86 21.72
C LEU A 526 -22.77 22.06 22.68
N GLY A 527 -23.68 22.99 22.38
CA GLY A 527 -24.09 24.09 23.25
C GLY A 527 -25.60 24.04 23.53
N LEU A 528 -25.99 24.16 24.80
CA LEU A 528 -27.40 24.15 25.23
C LEU A 528 -28.05 25.51 24.94
N GLY A 529 -29.09 25.53 24.12
CA GLY A 529 -29.79 26.76 23.69
C GLY A 529 -29.00 27.62 22.71
N ASP A 530 -27.91 27.10 22.14
CA ASP A 530 -27.17 27.76 21.08
C ASP A 530 -27.78 27.42 19.72
N ALA A 531 -28.11 28.44 18.93
CA ALA A 531 -28.85 28.27 17.68
C ALA A 531 -28.10 27.41 16.64
N GLU A 532 -26.77 27.49 16.60
CA GLU A 532 -25.97 26.72 15.65
C GLU A 532 -25.84 25.26 16.11
N SER A 533 -25.59 25.04 17.40
CA SER A 533 -25.65 23.71 18.04
C SER A 533 -27.00 23.04 17.79
N ASP A 534 -28.12 23.75 18.03
CA ASP A 534 -29.47 23.21 17.84
C ASP A 534 -29.75 22.85 16.39
N ARG A 535 -29.31 23.68 15.44
CA ARG A 535 -29.42 23.38 14.01
C ARG A 535 -28.70 22.09 13.65
N LYS A 536 -27.48 21.90 14.16
CA LYS A 536 -26.70 20.66 13.92
C LYS A 536 -27.37 19.46 14.57
N LEU A 537 -27.84 19.62 15.81
CA LEU A 537 -28.45 18.57 16.61
C LEU A 537 -29.76 18.10 15.98
N LEU A 538 -30.66 19.03 15.62
CA LEU A 538 -31.91 18.71 14.91
C LEU A 538 -31.66 17.93 13.62
N ARG A 539 -30.65 18.31 12.83
CA ARG A 539 -30.28 17.60 11.60
C ARG A 539 -29.85 16.16 11.89
N VAL A 540 -29.02 15.94 12.92
CA VAL A 540 -28.54 14.60 13.29
C VAL A 540 -29.67 13.75 13.88
N LEU A 541 -30.49 14.31 14.76
CA LEU A 541 -31.62 13.62 15.40
C LEU A 541 -32.73 13.24 14.40
N ALA A 542 -32.88 14.00 13.32
CA ALA A 542 -33.83 13.68 12.26
C ALA A 542 -33.38 12.55 11.32
N SER A 543 -32.15 12.04 11.47
CA SER A 543 -31.63 10.99 10.58
C SER A 543 -32.30 9.64 10.84
N PRO A 544 -32.82 8.96 9.81
CA PRO A 544 -33.38 7.61 9.96
C PRO A 544 -32.32 6.54 10.25
N LEU A 545 -31.04 6.88 10.09
CA LEU A 545 -29.91 5.99 10.34
C LEU A 545 -29.44 6.01 11.80
N LEU A 546 -29.89 6.98 12.61
CA LEU A 546 -29.54 7.05 14.03
C LEU A 546 -30.27 5.96 14.81
N LYS A 547 -29.51 5.03 15.41
CA LYS A 547 -30.06 3.83 16.09
C LYS A 547 -30.23 4.01 17.59
N ASP A 548 -29.25 4.62 18.24
CA ASP A 548 -29.22 4.83 19.68
C ASP A 548 -28.43 6.11 19.98
N ILE A 549 -28.78 6.79 21.07
CA ILE A 549 -28.08 7.97 21.56
C ILE A 549 -27.54 7.64 22.95
N VAL A 550 -26.24 7.80 23.16
CA VAL A 550 -25.60 7.76 24.48
C VAL A 550 -25.40 9.20 24.93
N VAL A 551 -25.92 9.53 26.10
CA VAL A 551 -25.70 10.82 26.77
C VAL A 551 -24.98 10.59 28.07
N THR A 552 -24.14 11.55 28.46
CA THR A 552 -23.29 11.38 29.65
C THR A 552 -23.64 12.30 30.81
N GLN A 553 -24.61 13.18 30.63
CA GLN A 553 -25.01 14.19 31.61
C GLN A 553 -26.54 14.34 31.64
N PRO A 554 -27.18 14.38 32.82
CA PRO A 554 -28.64 14.55 32.95
C PRO A 554 -29.19 15.80 32.29
N VAL A 555 -28.41 16.88 32.22
CA VAL A 555 -28.82 18.11 31.54
C VAL A 555 -29.01 17.89 30.04
N VAL A 556 -28.18 17.06 29.40
CA VAL A 556 -28.27 16.75 27.96
C VAL A 556 -29.49 15.88 27.67
N GLU A 557 -29.77 14.88 28.51
CA GLU A 557 -30.95 14.03 28.38
C GLU A 557 -32.25 14.84 28.43
N ARG A 558 -32.38 15.72 29.44
CA ARG A 558 -33.52 16.65 29.56
C ARG A 558 -33.63 17.57 28.36
N TYR A 559 -32.49 18.08 27.89
CA TYR A 559 -32.42 18.96 26.73
C TYR A 559 -32.91 18.28 25.44
N LEU A 560 -32.46 17.05 25.18
CA LEU A 560 -32.91 16.27 24.02
C LEU A 560 -34.41 15.98 24.08
N ALA A 561 -34.94 15.64 25.26
CA ALA A 561 -36.36 15.39 25.45
C ALA A 561 -37.20 16.65 25.14
N GLN A 562 -36.78 17.81 25.65
CA GLN A 562 -37.42 19.09 25.36
C GLN A 562 -37.36 19.42 23.87
N LEU A 563 -36.17 19.31 23.25
CA LEU A 563 -35.98 19.63 21.84
C LEU A 563 -36.83 18.72 20.93
N ALA A 564 -36.88 17.42 21.24
CA ALA A 564 -37.73 16.48 20.52
C ALA A 564 -39.21 16.80 20.64
N GLN A 565 -39.68 17.20 21.83
CA GLN A 565 -41.05 17.64 22.05
C GLN A 565 -41.37 18.92 21.26
N THR A 566 -40.48 19.92 21.30
CA THR A 566 -40.65 21.19 20.58
C THR A 566 -40.72 21.01 19.07
N HIS A 567 -39.94 20.08 18.52
CA HIS A 567 -39.82 19.86 17.07
C HIS A 567 -40.57 18.62 16.55
N ALA A 568 -41.39 17.98 17.40
CA ALA A 568 -42.14 16.76 17.08
C ALA A 568 -41.27 15.62 16.49
N LEU A 569 -40.04 15.47 17.01
CA LEU A 569 -39.12 14.40 16.61
C LEU A 569 -39.37 13.13 17.43
N THR A 570 -39.33 11.97 16.77
CA THR A 570 -39.30 10.68 17.46
C THR A 570 -37.84 10.28 17.64
N LEU A 571 -37.35 10.29 18.87
CA LEU A 571 -35.97 9.91 19.15
C LEU A 571 -35.82 8.38 19.21
N PRO A 572 -34.67 7.84 18.76
CA PRO A 572 -34.26 6.50 19.12
C PRO A 572 -34.02 6.37 20.64
N PRO A 573 -33.78 5.16 21.17
CA PRO A 573 -33.46 4.97 22.57
C PRO A 573 -32.30 5.87 23.03
N VAL A 574 -32.54 6.65 24.09
CA VAL A 574 -31.54 7.49 24.75
C VAL A 574 -31.05 6.75 25.99
N HIS A 575 -29.74 6.55 26.08
CA HIS A 575 -29.08 5.81 27.15
C HIS A 575 -28.21 6.75 27.97
N MET A 576 -28.52 6.90 29.26
CA MET A 576 -27.69 7.63 30.20
C MET A 576 -26.49 6.77 30.65
N VAL A 577 -25.28 7.17 30.28
CA VAL A 577 -24.04 6.56 30.78
C VAL A 577 -23.13 7.63 31.37
N GLN A 578 -23.09 7.67 32.71
CA GLN A 578 -22.50 8.77 33.49
C GLN A 578 -21.05 9.08 33.12
N GLY A 579 -20.83 10.36 32.78
CA GLY A 579 -19.54 11.01 32.52
C GLY A 579 -18.64 10.38 31.45
N VAL A 580 -17.38 10.83 31.44
CA VAL A 580 -16.35 10.40 30.47
C VAL A 580 -15.77 9.04 30.82
N VAL A 581 -15.37 8.27 29.81
CA VAL A 581 -14.69 6.98 30.05
C VAL A 581 -13.35 7.22 30.73
N VAL A 582 -13.18 6.61 31.90
CA VAL A 582 -11.92 6.64 32.64
C VAL A 582 -11.05 5.47 32.21
N ASN A 583 -9.75 5.68 32.07
CA ASN A 583 -8.81 4.59 31.83
C ASN A 583 -8.93 3.52 32.96
N PRO A 584 -9.16 2.23 32.62
CA PRO A 584 -9.27 1.14 33.60
C PRO A 584 -8.09 1.04 34.57
N ASP A 585 -6.91 1.50 34.19
CA ASP A 585 -5.71 1.51 35.04
C ASP A 585 -5.85 2.32 36.33
N TYR A 586 -6.82 3.25 36.42
CA TYR A 586 -7.14 3.97 37.67
C TYR A 586 -7.92 3.11 38.67
N PHE A 587 -8.48 1.98 38.23
CA PHE A 587 -9.22 1.04 39.08
C PHE A 587 -8.34 -0.07 39.62
N ASP A 588 -7.06 -0.15 39.25
CA ASP A 588 -6.14 -1.11 39.87
C ASP A 588 -5.83 -0.70 41.33
N PRO A 589 -6.18 -1.53 42.33
CA PRO A 589 -5.87 -1.26 43.74
C PRO A 589 -4.36 -1.14 44.03
N GLY A 590 -3.52 -1.79 43.23
CA GLY A 590 -2.06 -1.74 43.35
C GLY A 590 -1.46 -0.40 42.91
N LEU A 591 -2.24 0.43 42.21
CA LEU A 591 -1.80 1.70 41.61
C LEU A 591 -2.46 2.93 42.28
N THR A 592 -3.12 2.73 43.42
CA THR A 592 -3.76 3.79 44.21
C THR A 592 -2.77 4.52 45.14
N ARG A 593 -3.03 5.82 45.36
CA ARG A 593 -2.22 6.84 46.10
C ARG A 593 -0.99 6.30 46.86
N HIS A 594 0.20 6.76 46.45
CA HIS A 594 1.47 6.42 47.11
C HIS A 594 2.04 7.63 47.86
N GLY A 595 1.79 7.73 49.16
CA GLY A 595 2.45 8.74 50.01
C GLY A 595 1.65 9.22 51.21
N PRO A 596 2.28 10.02 52.09
CA PRO A 596 1.62 10.63 53.25
C PRO A 596 0.57 11.67 52.83
N ARG A 597 -0.41 11.95 53.70
CA ARG A 597 -1.48 12.92 53.45
C ARG A 597 -1.26 14.18 54.25
N TYR A 598 -1.80 15.32 53.79
CA TYR A 598 -1.80 16.53 54.60
C TYR A 598 -2.39 16.24 56.00
N GLY A 599 -1.64 16.60 57.05
CA GLY A 599 -1.97 16.30 58.44
C GLY A 599 -1.69 14.86 58.90
N GLN A 600 -1.19 13.99 58.01
CA GLN A 600 -0.80 12.60 58.29
C GLN A 600 0.57 12.28 57.64
N GLY A 601 1.64 12.79 58.25
CA GLY A 601 3.02 12.56 57.78
C GLY A 601 3.46 13.46 56.61
N LYS A 602 2.59 14.38 56.17
CA LYS A 602 2.87 15.42 55.16
C LYS A 602 2.41 16.78 55.72
N ASP A 603 3.34 17.73 55.73
CA ASP A 603 3.12 19.11 56.18
C ASP A 603 2.53 20.05 55.11
N PRO A 604 2.96 20.02 53.82
CA PRO A 604 2.35 20.87 52.82
C PRO A 604 0.95 20.39 52.40
N LEU A 605 0.05 21.36 52.18
CA LEU A 605 -1.26 21.15 51.56
C LEU A 605 -1.13 21.40 50.05
N ASP A 606 -1.13 20.34 49.26
CA ASP A 606 -0.97 20.44 47.81
C ASP A 606 -2.33 20.48 47.10
N ILE A 607 -2.63 21.64 46.50
CA ILE A 607 -3.85 21.92 45.75
C ILE A 607 -3.52 21.97 44.27
N CYS A 608 -4.32 21.29 43.45
CA CYS A 608 -4.17 21.30 42.00
C CYS A 608 -5.36 21.90 41.25
N PHE A 609 -5.04 22.56 40.14
CA PHE A 609 -5.96 22.96 39.08
C PHE A 609 -5.51 22.28 37.79
N VAL A 610 -6.42 21.53 37.17
CA VAL A 610 -6.11 20.72 35.98
C VAL A 610 -7.12 21.02 34.89
N ALA A 611 -6.72 21.79 33.89
CA ALA A 611 -7.55 22.07 32.73
C ALA A 611 -6.70 22.58 31.55
N GLU A 612 -7.16 22.36 30.33
CA GLU A 612 -6.54 22.95 29.13
C GLU A 612 -7.12 24.35 28.86
N SER A 613 -6.27 25.31 28.53
CA SER A 613 -6.67 26.70 28.24
C SER A 613 -7.03 26.84 26.76
N TYR A 614 -8.33 26.94 26.46
CA TYR A 614 -8.87 27.10 25.10
C TYR A 614 -9.28 28.56 24.77
N MET A 615 -9.20 29.46 25.75
CA MET A 615 -9.51 30.88 25.63
C MET A 615 -8.63 31.68 26.60
N PRO A 616 -8.46 33.00 26.42
CA PRO A 616 -7.63 33.82 27.29
C PRO A 616 -7.94 33.59 28.78
N GLY A 617 -6.91 33.24 29.56
CA GLY A 617 -7.01 33.00 31.00
C GLY A 617 -7.89 31.82 31.42
N ALA A 618 -8.21 30.87 30.52
CA ALA A 618 -9.05 29.70 30.81
C ALA A 618 -10.35 30.02 31.60
N ALA A 619 -10.99 31.15 31.28
CA ALA A 619 -12.11 31.69 32.06
C ALA A 619 -13.29 30.71 32.19
N ASN A 620 -13.57 29.90 31.16
CA ASN A 620 -14.59 28.85 31.21
C ASN A 620 -14.28 27.75 32.23
N LYS A 621 -13.01 27.55 32.57
CA LYS A 621 -12.55 26.60 33.60
C LYS A 621 -12.48 27.22 35.00
N GLY A 622 -12.80 28.51 35.11
CA GLY A 622 -12.75 29.27 36.37
C GLY A 622 -11.33 29.52 36.87
N PHE A 623 -10.34 29.53 35.98
CA PHE A 623 -8.96 29.81 36.36
C PHE A 623 -8.77 31.19 37.01
N PRO A 624 -9.42 32.29 36.55
CA PRO A 624 -9.31 33.59 37.22
C PRO A 624 -9.81 33.54 38.67
N GLU A 625 -10.92 32.86 38.93
CA GLU A 625 -11.48 32.69 40.27
C GLU A 625 -10.56 31.86 41.16
N PHE A 626 -10.01 30.79 40.60
CA PHE A 626 -9.00 29.97 41.28
C PHE A 626 -7.79 30.82 41.68
N MET A 627 -7.27 31.64 40.77
CA MET A 627 -6.09 32.47 41.05
C MET A 627 -6.37 33.58 42.08
N VAL A 628 -7.55 34.20 42.04
CA VAL A 628 -7.98 35.15 43.09
C VAL A 628 -8.07 34.44 44.46
N ALA A 629 -8.66 33.26 44.51
CA ALA A 629 -8.74 32.49 45.75
C ALA A 629 -7.36 32.12 46.28
N MET A 630 -6.44 31.68 45.40
CA MET A 630 -5.07 31.38 45.79
C MET A 630 -4.35 32.64 46.32
N GLN A 631 -4.51 33.80 45.66
CA GLN A 631 -3.95 35.07 46.13
C GLN A 631 -4.43 35.44 47.54
N ASN A 632 -5.70 35.22 47.85
CA ASN A 632 -6.25 35.48 49.19
C ASN A 632 -5.68 34.52 50.25
N LEU A 633 -5.26 33.32 49.83
CA LEU A 633 -4.65 32.29 50.68
C LEU A 633 -3.12 32.39 50.75
N ALA A 634 -2.52 33.45 50.21
CA ALA A 634 -1.05 33.62 50.19
C ALA A 634 -0.44 33.68 51.60
N ASP A 635 -1.22 34.01 52.62
CA ASP A 635 -0.82 34.01 54.03
C ASP A 635 -0.69 32.60 54.64
N LEU A 636 -1.24 31.55 54.02
CA LEU A 636 -1.13 30.17 54.52
C LEU A 636 0.23 29.55 54.14
N PRO A 637 1.19 29.39 55.07
CA PRO A 637 2.56 28.96 54.73
C PRO A 637 2.64 27.54 54.14
N GLN A 638 1.73 26.64 54.52
CA GLN A 638 1.69 25.25 54.09
C GLN A 638 1.14 25.04 52.67
N LEU A 639 0.52 26.07 52.07
CA LEU A 639 -0.14 25.95 50.77
C LEU A 639 0.88 25.77 49.62
N ARG A 640 0.66 24.77 48.77
CA ARG A 640 1.35 24.59 47.49
C ARG A 640 0.33 24.45 46.37
N VAL A 641 0.57 25.14 45.27
CA VAL A 641 -0.38 25.27 44.16
C VAL A 641 0.22 24.63 42.91
N HIS A 642 -0.52 23.74 42.28
CA HIS A 642 -0.09 22.97 41.13
C HIS A 642 -1.02 23.21 39.95
N VAL A 643 -0.49 23.67 38.83
CA VAL A 643 -1.27 23.91 37.62
C VAL A 643 -0.83 22.95 36.52
N VAL A 644 -1.79 22.22 35.94
CA VAL A 644 -1.58 21.22 34.88
C VAL A 644 -2.49 21.54 33.70
N GLY A 645 -1.95 21.43 32.49
CA GLY A 645 -2.62 21.74 31.22
C GLY A 645 -1.77 22.66 30.36
N GLY A 646 -2.14 22.84 29.09
CA GLY A 646 -1.47 23.74 28.16
C GLY A 646 -2.15 25.11 28.04
N GLY A 647 -1.40 26.07 27.48
CA GLY A 647 -1.90 27.42 27.19
C GLY A 647 -1.82 28.42 28.35
N TYR A 648 -1.14 28.07 29.44
CA TYR A 648 -0.80 28.99 30.53
C TYR A 648 0.61 29.53 30.35
N THR A 649 0.80 30.81 30.67
CA THR A 649 2.10 31.48 30.66
C THR A 649 2.56 31.76 32.10
N PRO A 650 3.87 31.97 32.34
CA PRO A 650 4.35 32.41 33.65
C PRO A 650 3.66 33.69 34.16
N ALA A 651 3.21 34.57 33.25
CA ALA A 651 2.45 35.76 33.61
C ALA A 651 1.06 35.45 34.16
N ASP A 652 0.41 34.37 33.67
CA ASP A 652 -0.87 33.89 34.21
C ASP A 652 -0.73 33.27 35.61
N LEU A 653 0.51 33.00 36.05
CA LEU A 653 0.86 32.37 37.33
C LEU A 653 1.53 33.34 38.30
N ASP A 654 1.66 34.62 37.93
CA ASP A 654 2.33 35.62 38.75
C ASP A 654 1.39 36.15 39.85
N VAL A 655 1.39 35.44 40.97
CA VAL A 655 0.61 35.78 42.18
C VAL A 655 1.56 36.28 43.26
N LEU A 656 1.40 37.55 43.65
CA LEU A 656 2.24 38.19 44.66
C LEU A 656 2.19 37.40 45.98
N GLY A 657 3.36 36.95 46.45
CA GLY A 657 3.50 36.17 47.70
C GLY A 657 3.35 34.65 47.56
N LEU A 658 3.00 34.13 46.38
CA LEU A 658 2.88 32.68 46.11
C LEU A 658 3.82 32.16 45.02
N GLN A 659 4.61 33.02 44.37
CA GLN A 659 5.49 32.70 43.24
C GLN A 659 6.38 31.45 43.47
N GLN A 660 7.00 31.28 44.64
CA GLN A 660 7.86 30.12 44.94
C GLN A 660 7.08 28.83 45.30
N ARG A 661 5.76 28.93 45.49
CA ARG A 661 4.85 27.86 45.91
C ARG A 661 3.87 27.44 44.82
N ILE A 662 3.87 28.13 43.68
CA ILE A 662 3.12 27.75 42.47
C ILE A 662 4.06 26.97 41.54
N LYS A 663 3.61 25.78 41.10
CA LYS A 663 4.33 24.95 40.14
C LYS A 663 3.44 24.65 38.93
N TYR A 664 3.91 25.04 37.76
CA TYR A 664 3.33 24.64 36.49
C TYR A 664 4.00 23.38 35.97
N HIS A 665 3.19 22.40 35.58
CA HIS A 665 3.67 21.11 35.08
C HIS A 665 3.47 20.93 33.58
N GLY A 666 2.81 21.90 32.91
CA GLY A 666 2.41 21.75 31.52
C GLY A 666 1.40 20.61 31.32
N ARG A 667 1.34 20.07 30.11
CA ARG A 667 0.52 18.89 29.80
C ARG A 667 1.23 17.62 30.27
N LEU A 668 0.53 16.81 31.05
CA LEU A 668 1.02 15.51 31.53
C LEU A 668 0.29 14.36 30.83
N PRO A 669 1.00 13.34 30.30
CA PRO A 669 0.38 12.10 29.85
C PRO A 669 -0.32 11.37 31.00
N THR A 670 -1.32 10.53 30.70
CA THR A 670 -2.14 9.81 31.69
C THR A 670 -1.34 9.12 32.80
N ALA A 671 -0.28 8.39 32.45
CA ALA A 671 0.56 7.70 33.44
C ALA A 671 1.26 8.67 34.41
N GLN A 672 1.72 9.82 33.91
CA GLN A 672 2.35 10.86 34.72
C GLN A 672 1.31 11.63 35.54
N LEU A 673 0.13 11.87 34.96
CA LEU A 673 -0.99 12.54 35.63
C LEU A 673 -1.48 11.72 36.84
N ARG A 674 -1.55 10.39 36.71
CA ARG A 674 -1.84 9.49 37.83
C ARG A 674 -0.82 9.61 38.96
N ALA A 675 0.47 9.58 38.63
CA ALA A 675 1.56 9.74 39.61
C ALA A 675 1.56 11.13 40.26
N PHE A 676 1.16 12.16 39.50
CA PHE A 676 0.95 13.51 39.99
C PHE A 676 -0.20 13.56 41.01
N TYR A 677 -1.37 13.00 40.69
CA TYR A 677 -2.50 12.97 41.62
C TYR A 677 -2.19 12.24 42.91
N GLY A 678 -1.36 11.19 42.87
CA GLY A 678 -0.92 10.49 44.08
C GLY A 678 -0.20 11.37 45.12
N GLN A 679 0.24 12.57 44.72
CA GLN A 679 0.92 13.53 45.59
C GLN A 679 0.02 14.68 46.05
N MET A 680 -1.17 14.85 45.44
CA MET A 680 -2.09 15.96 45.70
C MET A 680 -3.07 15.63 46.83
N ASP A 681 -3.64 16.65 47.47
CA ASP A 681 -4.66 16.50 48.51
C ASP A 681 -6.05 16.98 48.05
N LEU A 682 -6.08 18.05 47.24
CA LEU A 682 -7.31 18.67 46.76
C LEU A 682 -7.19 19.06 45.28
N ILE A 683 -8.21 18.76 44.49
CA ILE A 683 -8.40 19.33 43.15
C ILE A 683 -9.53 20.36 43.18
N ILE A 684 -9.29 21.55 42.64
CA ILE A 684 -10.27 22.64 42.57
C ILE A 684 -10.63 22.87 41.10
N SER A 685 -11.92 22.72 40.77
CA SER A 685 -12.47 22.80 39.40
C SER A 685 -13.72 23.70 39.37
N PRO A 686 -13.57 25.03 39.46
CA PRO A 686 -14.67 25.99 39.50
C PRO A 686 -15.19 26.36 38.10
N ASN A 687 -15.56 25.35 37.30
CA ASN A 687 -15.98 25.55 35.91
C ASN A 687 -17.19 26.48 35.78
N ARG A 688 -17.23 27.23 34.69
CA ARG A 688 -18.30 28.16 34.35
C ARG A 688 -18.89 27.83 32.98
N PRO A 689 -20.12 27.31 32.92
CA PRO A 689 -20.80 27.09 31.64
C PRO A 689 -21.11 28.42 30.95
N GLY A 690 -21.18 28.40 29.62
CA GLY A 690 -21.60 29.51 28.75
C GLY A 690 -20.52 30.56 28.45
N GLN A 691 -19.29 30.39 28.95
CA GLN A 691 -18.21 31.38 28.78
C GLN A 691 -17.43 31.26 27.47
N LEU A 692 -17.26 30.05 26.93
CA LEU A 692 -16.50 29.85 25.67
C LEU A 692 -17.36 30.22 24.45
N HIS A 693 -18.61 29.77 24.46
CA HIS A 693 -19.67 30.17 23.54
C HIS A 693 -21.02 29.95 24.23
N ALA A 694 -22.10 30.49 23.65
CA ALA A 694 -23.44 30.31 24.17
C ALA A 694 -23.72 28.81 24.41
N GLY A 695 -24.26 28.50 25.59
CA GLY A 695 -24.64 27.14 25.95
C GLY A 695 -23.51 26.14 26.16
N ASN A 696 -22.23 26.50 25.98
CA ASN A 696 -21.13 25.56 26.19
C ASN A 696 -21.06 25.12 27.66
N PHE A 697 -20.64 23.89 27.94
CA PHE A 697 -20.47 23.42 29.30
C PHE A 697 -19.49 22.25 29.35
N ASP A 698 -19.03 21.94 30.55
CA ASP A 698 -18.23 20.77 30.85
C ASP A 698 -19.04 19.73 31.63
N GLY A 699 -18.62 18.47 31.55
CA GLY A 699 -19.21 17.41 32.36
C GLY A 699 -18.93 17.60 33.85
N PHE A 700 -19.81 17.06 34.69
CA PHE A 700 -19.67 17.10 36.14
C PHE A 700 -19.59 15.70 36.78
N PRO A 701 -18.62 15.48 37.69
CA PRO A 701 -17.36 16.20 37.77
C PRO A 701 -16.59 16.08 36.45
N THR A 702 -15.57 16.93 36.24
CA THR A 702 -14.73 16.79 35.04
C THR A 702 -13.96 15.47 35.05
N GLY A 703 -13.51 15.01 33.88
CA GLY A 703 -12.66 13.81 33.80
C GLY A 703 -11.44 13.89 34.71
N ALA A 704 -10.79 15.06 34.80
CA ALA A 704 -9.67 15.30 35.70
C ALA A 704 -10.05 15.14 37.18
N CYS A 705 -11.23 15.62 37.58
CA CYS A 705 -11.74 15.39 38.94
C CYS A 705 -12.01 13.90 39.20
N VAL A 706 -12.59 13.18 38.25
CA VAL A 706 -12.86 11.75 38.37
C VAL A 706 -11.55 10.96 38.53
N GLU A 707 -10.56 11.22 37.68
CA GLU A 707 -9.23 10.59 37.79
C GLU A 707 -8.53 10.91 39.11
N ALA A 708 -8.58 12.18 39.56
CA ALA A 708 -8.04 12.60 40.84
C ALA A 708 -8.72 11.90 42.02
N ALA A 709 -10.06 11.78 41.99
CA ALA A 709 -10.83 11.08 43.02
C ALA A 709 -10.48 9.59 43.10
N LEU A 710 -10.22 8.93 41.97
CA LEU A 710 -9.75 7.54 41.95
C LEU A 710 -8.37 7.41 42.59
N CYS A 711 -7.54 8.45 42.51
CA CYS A 711 -6.27 8.59 43.25
C CYS A 711 -6.44 9.11 44.68
N GLU A 712 -7.65 9.12 45.23
CA GLU A 712 -7.95 9.57 46.60
C GLU A 712 -7.57 11.04 46.89
N VAL A 713 -7.79 11.90 45.90
CA VAL A 713 -7.74 13.36 46.03
C VAL A 713 -9.16 13.87 46.27
N ALA A 714 -9.36 14.78 47.23
CA ALA A 714 -10.66 15.41 47.43
C ALA A 714 -11.00 16.32 46.24
N ILE A 715 -12.28 16.40 45.89
CA ILE A 715 -12.77 17.28 44.83
C ILE A 715 -13.48 18.48 45.43
N MET A 716 -13.17 19.67 44.89
CA MET A 716 -13.93 20.89 45.09
C MET A 716 -14.34 21.44 43.72
N ALA A 717 -15.64 21.54 43.43
CA ALA A 717 -16.12 21.86 42.09
C ALA A 717 -17.47 22.59 42.10
N THR A 718 -17.80 23.28 41.00
CA THR A 718 -19.11 23.88 40.76
C THR A 718 -20.02 22.92 40.00
N ASP A 719 -21.31 22.84 40.36
CA ASP A 719 -22.34 22.08 39.63
C ASP A 719 -23.47 22.98 39.09
N ALA A 720 -23.08 24.05 38.40
CA ALA A 720 -24.01 25.11 37.97
C ALA A 720 -25.19 24.63 37.09
N LEU A 721 -25.11 23.42 36.53
CA LEU A 721 -26.16 22.81 35.69
C LEU A 721 -26.89 21.64 36.36
N GLN A 722 -26.66 21.39 37.66
CA GLN A 722 -27.29 20.31 38.44
C GLN A 722 -27.10 18.94 37.78
N GLN A 723 -25.86 18.61 37.46
CA GLN A 723 -25.42 17.39 36.79
C GLN A 723 -24.90 16.32 37.77
N ASN A 724 -24.91 16.59 39.07
CA ASN A 724 -24.39 15.70 40.09
C ASN A 724 -24.99 14.27 40.05
N PRO A 725 -24.18 13.23 39.80
CA PRO A 725 -24.65 11.84 39.70
C PRO A 725 -24.91 11.15 41.06
N GLY A 726 -24.79 11.86 42.18
CA GLY A 726 -25.05 11.32 43.52
C GLY A 726 -23.98 11.60 44.58
N TYR A 727 -23.03 12.49 44.30
CA TYR A 727 -22.14 13.04 45.32
C TYR A 727 -22.93 13.91 46.30
N VAL A 728 -22.58 13.83 47.58
CA VAL A 728 -23.15 14.66 48.65
C VAL A 728 -22.12 15.68 49.10
N ASP A 729 -22.53 16.95 49.14
CA ASP A 729 -21.69 18.07 49.57
C ASP A 729 -21.14 17.86 50.98
N GLN A 730 -19.88 18.20 51.17
CA GLN A 730 -19.06 18.03 52.37
C GLN A 730 -18.93 16.60 52.92
N GLN A 731 -19.54 15.61 52.26
CA GLN A 731 -19.43 14.19 52.61
C GLN A 731 -18.59 13.40 51.61
N SER A 732 -18.69 13.75 50.32
CA SER A 732 -18.00 13.06 49.23
C SER A 732 -17.45 13.99 48.14
N ILE A 733 -17.79 15.28 48.19
CA ILE A 733 -17.28 16.37 47.34
C ILE A 733 -17.49 17.69 48.10
N PHE A 734 -16.78 18.76 47.74
CA PHE A 734 -17.10 20.12 48.17
C PHE A 734 -17.69 20.90 46.99
N LEU A 735 -18.95 21.33 47.10
CA LEU A 735 -19.61 22.16 46.08
C LEU A 735 -19.34 23.65 46.31
N LEU A 736 -19.21 24.42 45.24
CA LEU A 736 -18.77 25.84 45.24
C LEU A 736 -19.84 26.83 44.76
N ASP A 737 -21.04 26.35 44.44
CA ASP A 737 -22.11 27.11 43.81
C ASP A 737 -23.30 27.33 44.75
N HIS A 738 -23.00 27.59 46.03
CA HIS A 738 -24.01 28.01 46.99
C HIS A 738 -24.46 29.46 46.74
N ASP A 739 -25.78 29.70 46.75
CA ASP A 739 -26.37 30.99 46.42
C ASP A 739 -25.90 32.11 47.38
N GLY A 740 -25.12 33.07 46.85
CA GLY A 740 -24.88 34.38 47.47
C GLY A 740 -23.41 34.78 47.72
N GLU A 741 -22.48 33.83 47.80
CA GLU A 741 -21.05 34.09 48.04
C GLU A 741 -20.25 33.97 46.70
N PRO A 742 -19.37 34.92 46.34
CA PRO A 742 -18.48 34.76 45.20
C PRO A 742 -17.61 33.49 45.29
N VAL A 743 -17.47 32.76 44.17
CA VAL A 743 -16.69 31.50 44.12
C VAL A 743 -15.28 31.60 44.74
N PRO A 744 -14.49 32.69 44.53
CA PRO A 744 -13.18 32.81 45.16
C PRO A 744 -13.24 32.83 46.70
N GLU A 745 -14.25 33.49 47.28
CA GLU A 745 -14.47 33.58 48.73
C GLU A 745 -14.90 32.23 49.30
N GLN A 746 -15.75 31.48 48.57
CA GLN A 746 -16.11 30.12 48.93
C GLN A 746 -14.89 29.19 48.97
N ILE A 747 -14.02 29.26 47.94
CA ILE A 747 -12.77 28.49 47.89
C ILE A 747 -11.87 28.87 49.07
N GLU A 748 -11.66 30.16 49.31
CA GLU A 748 -10.83 30.64 50.41
C GLU A 748 -11.32 30.11 51.76
N ARG A 749 -12.60 30.32 52.07
CA ARG A 749 -13.23 29.89 53.32
C ARG A 749 -13.07 28.38 53.53
N MET A 750 -13.34 27.60 52.48
CA MET A 750 -13.28 26.14 52.57
C MET A 750 -11.83 25.64 52.70
N VAL A 751 -10.88 26.22 51.94
CA VAL A 751 -9.46 25.83 52.05
C VAL A 751 -8.89 26.17 53.43
N ARG A 752 -9.21 27.33 54.01
CA ARG A 752 -8.80 27.67 55.39
C ARG A 752 -9.38 26.68 56.40
N HIS A 753 -10.65 26.31 56.23
CA HIS A 753 -11.30 25.32 57.09
C HIS A 753 -10.62 23.95 57.00
N LEU A 754 -10.34 23.46 55.79
CA LEU A 754 -9.69 22.16 55.55
C LEU A 754 -8.22 22.14 55.95
N ALA A 755 -7.54 23.30 55.86
CA ALA A 755 -6.18 23.44 56.36
C ALA A 755 -6.11 23.27 57.89
N ALA A 756 -7.15 23.68 58.62
CA ALA A 756 -7.28 23.49 60.07
C ALA A 756 -7.84 22.10 60.46
N HIS A 757 -8.58 21.45 59.57
CA HIS A 757 -9.27 20.17 59.80
C HIS A 757 -8.88 19.10 58.75
N PRO A 758 -7.60 18.67 58.72
CA PRO A 758 -7.11 17.71 57.73
C PRO A 758 -7.84 16.36 57.78
N GLU A 759 -8.40 15.96 58.92
CA GLU A 759 -9.21 14.75 59.05
C GLU A 759 -10.46 14.78 58.18
N GLN A 760 -11.14 15.93 58.07
CA GLN A 760 -12.32 16.08 57.22
C GLN A 760 -11.94 15.97 55.74
N LEU A 761 -10.85 16.63 55.33
CA LEU A 761 -10.32 16.54 53.97
C LEU A 761 -10.06 15.08 53.58
N ASN A 762 -9.37 14.34 54.47
CA ASN A 762 -9.03 12.95 54.26
C ASN A 762 -10.27 12.03 54.25
N GLN A 763 -11.24 12.27 55.12
CA GLN A 763 -12.50 11.51 55.16
C GLN A 763 -13.30 11.70 53.87
N VAL A 764 -13.45 12.94 53.41
CA VAL A 764 -14.17 13.27 52.18
C VAL A 764 -13.45 12.68 50.96
N ALA A 765 -12.11 12.76 50.89
CA ALA A 765 -11.34 12.14 49.81
C ALA A 765 -11.56 10.63 49.72
N SER A 766 -11.50 9.91 50.84
CA SER A 766 -11.74 8.46 50.88
C SER A 766 -13.18 8.09 50.53
N ALA A 767 -14.17 8.88 50.98
CA ALA A 767 -15.57 8.69 50.62
C ALA A 767 -15.82 8.96 49.12
N CYS A 768 -15.22 10.03 48.59
CA CYS A 768 -15.24 10.40 47.19
C CYS A 768 -14.70 9.27 46.30
N GLN A 769 -13.55 8.70 46.64
CA GLN A 769 -12.95 7.60 45.90
C GLN A 769 -13.86 6.38 45.86
N ARG A 770 -14.40 5.94 47.01
CA ARG A 770 -15.29 4.76 47.07
C ARG A 770 -16.52 4.92 46.19
N LEU A 771 -17.15 6.10 46.26
CA LEU A 771 -18.32 6.42 45.44
C LEU A 771 -17.94 6.49 43.95
N THR A 772 -16.85 7.19 43.62
CA THR A 772 -16.36 7.34 42.24
C THR A 772 -16.03 5.98 41.61
N ARG A 773 -15.38 5.08 42.34
CA ARG A 773 -15.09 3.70 41.88
C ARG A 773 -16.36 2.93 41.53
N THR A 774 -17.46 3.18 42.24
CA THR A 774 -18.76 2.54 41.98
C THR A 774 -19.49 3.18 40.81
N LEU A 775 -19.52 4.52 40.75
CA LEU A 775 -20.23 5.28 39.71
C LEU A 775 -19.60 5.09 38.33
N TYR A 776 -18.27 5.11 38.25
CA TYR A 776 -17.50 5.13 37.01
C TYR A 776 -16.84 3.79 36.69
N ALA A 777 -17.24 2.70 37.35
CA ALA A 777 -16.70 1.36 37.11
C ALA A 777 -16.70 1.00 35.61
N PRO A 778 -15.66 0.32 35.09
CA PRO A 778 -15.61 -0.10 33.68
C PRO A 778 -16.85 -0.85 33.21
N GLU A 779 -17.48 -1.64 34.08
CA GLU A 779 -18.72 -2.36 33.79
C GLU A 779 -19.91 -1.41 33.55
N ARG A 780 -19.96 -0.28 34.25
CA ARG A 780 -21.03 0.72 34.09
C ARG A 780 -20.78 1.66 32.92
N GLN A 781 -19.52 1.87 32.53
CA GLN A 781 -19.15 2.77 31.44
C GLN A 781 -18.94 2.03 30.12
N ILE A 782 -17.91 1.19 30.05
CA ILE A 782 -17.45 0.53 28.84
C ILE A 782 -18.39 -0.63 28.49
N ALA A 783 -18.69 -1.51 29.44
CA ALA A 783 -19.51 -2.68 29.14
C ALA A 783 -20.96 -2.30 28.77
N THR A 784 -21.52 -1.26 29.42
CA THR A 784 -22.82 -0.68 29.03
C THR A 784 -22.80 -0.17 27.58
N ARG A 785 -21.79 0.63 27.20
CA ARG A 785 -21.65 1.12 25.81
C ARG A 785 -21.49 -0.04 24.82
N GLN A 786 -20.68 -1.04 25.16
CA GLN A 786 -20.50 -2.22 24.33
C GLN A 786 -21.79 -3.04 24.18
N ALA A 787 -22.63 -3.11 25.21
CA ALA A 787 -23.93 -3.74 25.14
C ALA A 787 -24.90 -2.98 24.22
N ILE A 788 -24.88 -1.63 24.27
CA ILE A 788 -25.64 -0.78 23.35
C ILE A 788 -25.20 -1.02 21.90
N LEU A 789 -23.89 -1.03 21.64
CA LEU A 789 -23.35 -1.29 20.30
C LEU A 789 -23.76 -2.67 19.76
N ARG A 790 -23.71 -3.72 20.59
CA ARG A 790 -24.19 -5.07 20.21
C ARG A 790 -25.66 -5.08 19.84
N LYS A 791 -26.49 -4.37 20.60
CA LYS A 791 -27.92 -4.26 20.34
C LYS A 791 -28.23 -3.43 19.09
N ALA A 792 -27.46 -2.38 18.83
CA ALA A 792 -27.64 -1.52 17.66
C ALA A 792 -27.26 -2.23 16.34
N ALA A 793 -26.35 -3.21 16.42
CA ALA A 793 -25.91 -4.01 15.27
C ALA A 793 -26.79 -5.24 14.98
N SER A 794 -27.61 -5.69 15.94
CA SER A 794 -28.58 -6.78 15.77
C SER A 794 -29.92 -6.27 15.26
#